data_AF-A0A955WLL6-F1
#
_entry.id   AF-A0A955WLL6-F1
#
_cell.length_a   1.000
_cell.length_b   1.000
_cell.length_c   1.000
_cell.angle_alpha   90.00
_cell.angle_beta   90.00
_cell.angle_gamma   90.00
#
_symmetry.space_group_name_H-M   'P 1'
#
loop_
_entity.id
_entity.type
_entity.pdbx_description
1 polymer ?
#
loop_
_entity_poly.entity_id
_entity_poly.type
_entity_poly.pdbx_seq_one_letter_code
_entity_poly.pdbx_strand_id
1 'polypeptide(L)'
;MRALSRVWTAALLFVGVLLVAGCDDGDGGNVVGDTGAGGMGGMGDMGDTGGRVDQGEPDEGLPDEGMCVCARGVCDANGDCVDASPCTTDVECLEGNICEEGACVAGCTSDESCAAATPDQPFCIDGRCGACRGDDDCFGAATCDAATATCVEPGACDDSRECNAGRLCVDGECADRPDCNTEGCPDGFACLAGGECRLNDGARCEDNSECALGQTCLDSARPSVCGFCQTDDDCPGTQTCTFDDDGSSRCTEPASCRADLECLGARICDGDVCAQPECDDDALEPNDSDDEALPLAGGLTTGLVSCNDDWYTLDLDADTLVTVVLRQRDRGADLDLTLLTADGTVIDRSATPAATEAVTAGPFPAGRPILVHVSQNGAPSVAEYTLEVAFIGGALCVDDAHEAASGDDSAETGRLVRRPGDDGFGGDLGGRLCPGDDDYICFQVNARETITVHVEVVAGDPAIIGELYNNNGELVNDGEGRWTRGGMPTDISARGAAGIYCLRLYTEDANGGGYEVSITAVSPAVRSLCGLATPMPLPNGTGTVNAALPDEESVLSPRCARTPADGGEAIYTVTIDDPEGDDCAQDPCIFPPVLLTARLEGEPAGTLGDPVVSIRGTCEDSSTEMACADDTVEPLDPLFLRTGPAVARTPIYLPGDYSVIVDGTDPGGTPSYRLQVSAAQLAAAPRNDTCGDASPIALRNGVAEVSANLDRARDDLRSCLGSGGPDALWRLALDSPAMVRVQAVAQPAEFAVGVYLTEACNGVGPVACGFGVEQHLPAGEYYLVVDGADANARGRVTAQVTVEYDPSAPANDTCDNAEALAAGGGEVQGDTRSAADDYRLVDGNACTGHNTLGGDVVYRLPANAAGRLFVEATPVGGWDLALTVTTGCADPARDRIACSDGALAEAVVFDAPGRDAFVIIDGSNGEAGPYQLRWGPAECAGDFDCAQGEHCVDFICAGD
;
A
#
# COMPACT_ATOMS: atom_id res chain seq x y z
N MET A 1 50.99 18.98 -40.38
CA MET A 1 52.32 18.48 -40.81
C MET A 1 52.17 17.04 -41.26
N ARG A 2 52.70 16.69 -42.45
CA ARG A 2 53.11 15.36 -43.00
C ARG A 2 52.27 14.11 -42.60
N ALA A 3 51.50 13.45 -43.48
CA ALA A 3 51.81 12.65 -44.69
C ALA A 3 52.12 11.14 -44.45
N LEU A 4 51.52 10.29 -45.34
CA LEU A 4 51.84 8.88 -45.73
C LEU A 4 51.17 7.77 -44.89
N SER A 5 50.65 6.62 -45.39
CA SER A 5 50.76 5.81 -46.64
C SER A 5 49.51 4.92 -46.82
N ARG A 6 48.82 4.74 -47.97
CA ARG A 6 49.02 3.95 -49.23
C ARG A 6 49.17 2.39 -49.17
N VAL A 7 48.10 1.71 -49.67
CA VAL A 7 47.98 0.68 -50.77
C VAL A 7 48.47 -0.77 -50.57
N TRP A 8 47.59 -1.77 -50.86
CA TRP A 8 47.73 -3.01 -51.69
C TRP A 8 46.28 -3.56 -52.01
N THR A 9 45.71 -3.53 -53.24
CA THR A 9 45.63 -4.55 -54.37
C THR A 9 45.43 -6.03 -53.93
N ALA A 10 44.61 -6.93 -54.50
CA ALA A 10 43.99 -7.09 -55.83
C ALA A 10 42.84 -8.14 -55.84
N ALA A 11 42.11 -8.20 -56.96
CA ALA A 11 40.91 -9.00 -57.28
C ALA A 11 41.14 -10.49 -57.65
N LEU A 12 40.06 -11.29 -57.67
CA LEU A 12 39.89 -12.44 -58.59
C LEU A 12 38.41 -12.75 -58.88
N LEU A 13 38.09 -12.77 -60.17
CA LEU A 13 36.85 -13.22 -60.82
C LEU A 13 36.81 -14.75 -60.93
N PHE A 14 35.61 -15.36 -60.89
CA PHE A 14 35.29 -16.50 -61.76
C PHE A 14 33.81 -16.51 -62.17
N VAL A 15 33.59 -16.76 -63.46
CA VAL A 15 32.32 -16.81 -64.19
C VAL A 15 31.88 -18.28 -64.32
N GLY A 16 30.56 -18.53 -64.27
CA GLY A 16 29.93 -19.76 -64.74
C GLY A 16 28.49 -19.51 -65.20
N VAL A 17 28.27 -19.50 -66.51
CA VAL A 17 26.99 -19.33 -67.23
C VAL A 17 26.54 -20.69 -67.77
N LEU A 18 25.24 -21.00 -67.71
CA LEU A 18 24.44 -21.81 -68.67
C LEU A 18 22.97 -21.82 -68.18
N LEU A 19 22.01 -21.03 -68.69
CA LEU A 19 21.24 -21.10 -69.96
C LEU A 19 20.60 -22.47 -70.27
N VAL A 20 19.26 -22.57 -70.30
CA VAL A 20 18.39 -22.47 -71.50
C VAL A 20 16.91 -22.80 -71.16
N ALA A 21 16.03 -21.88 -71.59
CA ALA A 21 14.66 -21.97 -72.17
C ALA A 21 13.63 -23.03 -71.70
N GLY A 22 12.33 -22.76 -71.67
CA GLY A 22 11.55 -21.63 -72.17
C GLY A 22 10.15 -22.07 -72.61
N CYS A 23 9.28 -21.07 -72.79
CA CYS A 23 7.98 -21.04 -73.48
C CYS A 23 6.76 -21.65 -72.77
N ASP A 24 5.54 -21.19 -73.01
CA ASP A 24 4.92 -19.88 -73.28
C ASP A 24 3.41 -20.18 -73.38
N ASP A 25 2.59 -19.16 -73.14
CA ASP A 25 1.23 -18.95 -73.63
C ASP A 25 0.06 -19.89 -73.26
N GLY A 26 -1.01 -19.25 -72.77
CA GLY A 26 -2.26 -19.27 -73.54
C GLY A 26 -3.57 -19.51 -72.79
N ASP A 27 -4.20 -18.41 -72.36
CA ASP A 27 -5.62 -18.06 -72.44
C ASP A 27 -6.73 -19.14 -72.31
N GLY A 28 -7.68 -18.83 -71.42
CA GLY A 28 -9.06 -18.59 -71.86
C GLY A 28 -10.14 -19.52 -71.31
N GLY A 29 -11.24 -18.91 -70.84
CA GLY A 29 -12.58 -19.45 -71.09
C GLY A 29 -13.40 -19.88 -69.88
N ASN A 30 -14.09 -18.90 -69.31
CA ASN A 30 -15.37 -19.01 -68.58
C ASN A 30 -16.40 -19.87 -69.36
N VAL A 31 -17.23 -20.70 -68.69
CA VAL A 31 -18.66 -21.02 -68.99
C VAL A 31 -19.23 -22.03 -67.96
N VAL A 32 -20.21 -21.55 -67.17
CA VAL A 32 -21.56 -22.13 -66.86
C VAL A 32 -21.71 -23.60 -66.43
N GLY A 33 -22.31 -23.78 -65.25
CA GLY A 33 -23.60 -24.48 -65.13
C GLY A 33 -23.63 -25.89 -64.54
N ASP A 34 -24.13 -25.95 -63.29
CA ASP A 34 -25.30 -26.74 -62.87
C ASP A 34 -25.26 -28.29 -63.01
N THR A 35 -25.43 -29.01 -61.89
CA THR A 35 -26.57 -29.94 -61.62
C THR A 35 -26.24 -31.02 -60.58
N GLY A 36 -27.23 -31.29 -59.70
CA GLY A 36 -27.45 -32.58 -59.03
C GLY A 36 -27.16 -32.57 -57.52
N ALA A 37 -28.06 -32.20 -56.59
CA ALA A 37 -29.43 -32.68 -56.32
C ALA A 37 -29.54 -34.10 -55.73
N GLY A 38 -29.98 -34.14 -54.47
CA GLY A 38 -30.60 -35.27 -53.77
C GLY A 38 -30.54 -35.01 -52.25
N GLY A 39 -31.61 -34.84 -51.48
CA GLY A 39 -33.04 -34.99 -51.72
C GLY A 39 -33.71 -35.65 -50.51
N MET A 40 -34.84 -35.08 -50.08
CA MET A 40 -35.92 -35.62 -49.21
C MET A 40 -35.71 -35.48 -47.68
N GLY A 41 -36.66 -34.97 -46.87
CA GLY A 41 -38.03 -34.45 -47.05
C GLY A 41 -38.45 -33.77 -45.72
N GLY A 42 -39.25 -32.69 -45.70
CA GLY A 42 -40.73 -32.67 -45.72
C GLY A 42 -41.30 -32.97 -44.31
N MET A 43 -42.27 -32.29 -43.71
CA MET A 43 -43.35 -31.32 -43.99
C MET A 43 -43.71 -30.70 -42.61
N GLY A 44 -44.39 -29.58 -42.37
CA GLY A 44 -45.28 -28.62 -43.04
C GLY A 44 -45.72 -27.64 -41.92
N ASP A 45 -46.60 -26.67 -42.01
CA ASP A 45 -47.46 -26.06 -43.03
C ASP A 45 -48.15 -24.85 -42.32
N MET A 46 -48.60 -23.86 -43.12
CA MET A 46 -49.57 -22.77 -42.80
C MET A 46 -49.14 -21.67 -41.81
N GLY A 47 -49.35 -20.37 -42.03
CA GLY A 47 -50.19 -19.59 -42.94
C GLY A 47 -50.57 -18.30 -42.16
N ASP A 48 -50.18 -17.11 -42.60
CA ASP A 48 -50.95 -16.19 -43.46
C ASP A 48 -51.48 -14.96 -42.69
N THR A 49 -51.48 -13.83 -43.41
CA THR A 49 -52.14 -12.54 -43.21
C THR A 49 -51.56 -11.50 -42.24
N GLY A 50 -50.89 -10.51 -42.85
CA GLY A 50 -50.78 -9.16 -42.31
C GLY A 50 -52.05 -8.33 -42.58
N GLY A 51 -52.33 -7.39 -41.66
CA GLY A 51 -53.38 -6.39 -41.77
C GLY A 51 -52.92 -5.05 -41.18
N ARG A 52 -52.92 -4.01 -42.01
CA ARG A 52 -52.67 -2.58 -41.69
C ARG A 52 -53.62 -2.02 -40.63
N VAL A 53 -53.13 -1.15 -39.74
CA VAL A 53 -53.69 0.20 -39.50
C VAL A 53 -52.58 1.14 -39.00
N ASP A 54 -52.68 2.40 -39.39
CA ASP A 54 -51.81 3.55 -39.10
C ASP A 54 -52.35 4.35 -37.90
N GLN A 55 -51.45 5.06 -37.20
CA GLN A 55 -51.60 6.20 -36.27
C GLN A 55 -51.95 6.00 -34.78
N GLY A 56 -51.07 6.53 -33.93
CA GLY A 56 -51.32 6.90 -32.53
C GLY A 56 -50.02 7.21 -31.77
N GLU A 57 -49.79 8.48 -31.44
CA GLU A 57 -48.76 8.95 -30.49
C GLU A 57 -48.96 8.31 -29.10
N PRO A 58 -47.89 8.10 -28.28
CA PRO A 58 -48.06 7.73 -26.89
C PRO A 58 -48.04 8.97 -25.98
N ASP A 59 -49.07 9.08 -25.15
CA ASP A 59 -49.14 9.92 -23.96
C ASP A 59 -49.11 8.99 -22.74
N GLU A 60 -48.11 9.19 -21.89
CA GLU A 60 -48.04 8.98 -20.44
C GLU A 60 -48.72 7.73 -19.81
N GLY A 61 -47.87 6.81 -19.32
CA GLY A 61 -47.92 6.27 -17.96
C GLY A 61 -48.86 5.10 -17.64
N LEU A 62 -48.29 3.92 -17.37
CA LEU A 62 -48.67 2.93 -16.34
C LEU A 62 -47.51 1.92 -16.14
N PRO A 63 -47.37 1.28 -14.96
CA PRO A 63 -46.09 0.81 -14.42
C PRO A 63 -45.65 -0.54 -15.00
N ASP A 64 -44.33 -0.71 -15.16
CA ASP A 64 -43.69 -1.97 -15.51
C ASP A 64 -44.04 -3.05 -14.47
N GLU A 65 -44.63 -4.16 -14.93
CA GLU A 65 -44.56 -5.40 -14.17
C GLU A 65 -43.11 -5.89 -14.25
N GLY A 66 -42.46 -5.84 -13.09
CA GLY A 66 -41.08 -6.22 -12.89
C GLY A 66 -40.79 -7.60 -13.44
N MET A 67 -39.95 -7.64 -14.47
CA MET A 67 -39.24 -8.84 -14.86
C MET A 67 -38.16 -9.07 -13.81
N CYS A 68 -38.49 -9.83 -12.76
CA CYS A 68 -37.52 -10.31 -11.78
C CYS A 68 -36.52 -11.22 -12.52
N VAL A 69 -35.24 -10.84 -12.51
CA VAL A 69 -34.13 -11.64 -13.04
C VAL A 69 -33.23 -11.96 -11.86
N CYS A 70 -33.27 -13.21 -11.42
CA CYS A 70 -32.40 -13.70 -10.36
C CYS A 70 -31.13 -14.28 -10.97
N ALA A 71 -29.97 -13.80 -10.54
CA ALA A 71 -28.68 -14.42 -10.88
C ALA A 71 -28.59 -15.86 -10.34
N ARG A 72 -29.23 -16.12 -9.18
CA ARG A 72 -29.46 -17.44 -8.58
C ARG A 72 -30.79 -17.45 -7.81
N GLY A 73 -31.44 -18.61 -7.68
CA GLY A 73 -32.78 -18.74 -7.09
C GLY A 73 -33.92 -18.60 -8.11
N VAL A 74 -35.16 -18.63 -7.65
CA VAL A 74 -36.38 -18.48 -8.46
C VAL A 74 -37.21 -17.30 -7.97
N CYS A 75 -37.90 -16.61 -8.87
CA CYS A 75 -38.77 -15.49 -8.49
C CYS A 75 -40.04 -16.01 -7.80
N ASP A 76 -40.35 -15.45 -6.64
CA ASP A 76 -41.63 -15.66 -5.98
C ASP A 76 -42.74 -14.79 -6.60
N ALA A 77 -43.96 -14.89 -6.07
CA ALA A 77 -45.12 -14.16 -6.59
C ALA A 77 -45.04 -12.63 -6.40
N ASN A 78 -44.08 -12.14 -5.61
CA ASN A 78 -43.83 -10.72 -5.37
C ASN A 78 -42.66 -10.19 -6.23
N GLY A 79 -41.96 -11.08 -6.94
CA GLY A 79 -40.77 -10.72 -7.73
C GLY A 79 -39.48 -10.73 -6.93
N ASP A 80 -39.46 -11.35 -5.75
CA ASP A 80 -38.26 -11.52 -4.94
C ASP A 80 -37.58 -12.86 -5.26
N CYS A 81 -36.24 -12.89 -5.25
CA CYS A 81 -35.48 -14.11 -5.44
C CYS A 81 -35.54 -14.98 -4.18
N VAL A 82 -36.00 -16.23 -4.33
CA VAL A 82 -36.11 -17.22 -3.25
C VAL A 82 -35.53 -18.57 -3.67
N ASP A 83 -35.21 -19.43 -2.70
CA ASP A 83 -34.77 -20.81 -2.98
C ASP A 83 -35.86 -21.64 -3.68
N ALA A 84 -35.47 -22.44 -4.67
CA ALA A 84 -36.38 -23.36 -5.33
C ALA A 84 -36.72 -24.57 -4.45
N SER A 85 -38.01 -24.96 -4.43
CA SER A 85 -38.48 -26.18 -3.76
C SER A 85 -39.53 -26.90 -4.61
N PRO A 86 -39.20 -28.04 -5.26
CA PRO A 86 -37.90 -28.70 -5.24
C PRO A 86 -36.89 -28.02 -6.16
N CYS A 87 -35.62 -28.03 -5.77
CA CYS A 87 -34.52 -27.69 -6.67
C CYS A 87 -34.08 -28.91 -7.47
N THR A 88 -33.38 -28.69 -8.58
CA THR A 88 -32.74 -29.72 -9.41
C THR A 88 -31.29 -29.43 -9.72
N THR A 89 -30.86 -28.17 -9.60
CA THR A 89 -29.47 -27.73 -9.75
C THR A 89 -29.14 -26.63 -8.74
N ASP A 90 -27.85 -26.43 -8.44
CA ASP A 90 -27.42 -25.47 -7.41
C ASP A 90 -27.77 -24.02 -7.76
N VAL A 91 -27.88 -23.68 -9.04
CA VAL A 91 -28.22 -22.30 -9.50
C VAL A 91 -29.66 -21.92 -9.17
N GLU A 92 -30.52 -22.90 -8.88
CA GLU A 92 -31.90 -22.70 -8.45
C GLU A 92 -32.01 -22.41 -6.94
N CYS A 93 -30.88 -22.39 -6.23
CA CYS A 93 -30.75 -22.00 -4.84
C CYS A 93 -30.05 -20.64 -4.74
N LEU A 94 -30.47 -19.82 -3.78
CA LEU A 94 -29.86 -18.53 -3.48
C LEU A 94 -28.38 -18.68 -3.10
N GLU A 95 -27.65 -17.58 -3.16
CA GLU A 95 -26.24 -17.53 -2.77
C GLU A 95 -26.04 -18.06 -1.34
N GLY A 96 -25.05 -18.96 -1.18
CA GLY A 96 -24.82 -19.71 0.07
C GLY A 96 -25.58 -21.03 0.22
N ASN A 97 -26.36 -21.45 -0.80
CA ASN A 97 -27.09 -22.72 -0.82
C ASN A 97 -26.78 -23.59 -2.07
N ILE A 98 -26.82 -24.91 -1.91
CA ILE A 98 -26.71 -25.92 -2.98
C ILE A 98 -27.94 -26.84 -3.01
N CYS A 99 -28.16 -27.49 -4.14
CA CYS A 99 -29.28 -28.39 -4.32
C CYS A 99 -28.93 -29.83 -3.91
N GLU A 100 -29.36 -30.23 -2.71
CA GLU A 100 -29.16 -31.59 -2.20
C GLU A 100 -30.51 -32.32 -2.07
N GLU A 101 -30.64 -33.47 -2.75
CA GLU A 101 -31.86 -34.32 -2.74
C GLU A 101 -33.18 -33.57 -3.04
N GLY A 102 -33.11 -32.47 -3.80
CA GLY A 102 -34.27 -31.68 -4.19
C GLY A 102 -34.66 -30.58 -3.19
N ALA A 103 -33.81 -30.28 -2.21
CA ALA A 103 -33.94 -29.14 -1.32
C ALA A 103 -32.69 -28.26 -1.39
N CYS A 104 -32.89 -26.94 -1.40
CA CYS A 104 -31.79 -26.00 -1.20
C CYS A 104 -31.33 -26.08 0.26
N VAL A 105 -30.08 -26.49 0.48
CA VAL A 105 -29.44 -26.60 1.79
C VAL A 105 -28.19 -25.74 1.82
N ALA A 106 -27.79 -25.29 3.01
CA ALA A 106 -26.57 -24.49 3.18
C ALA A 106 -25.34 -25.27 2.66
N GLY A 107 -24.61 -24.63 1.74
CA GLY A 107 -23.46 -25.21 1.07
C GLY A 107 -22.79 -24.18 0.17
N CYS A 108 -21.79 -24.59 -0.60
CA CYS A 108 -21.02 -23.66 -1.41
C CYS A 108 -20.70 -24.23 -2.79
N THR A 109 -20.51 -23.35 -3.77
CA THR A 109 -20.02 -23.71 -5.10
C THR A 109 -18.69 -23.03 -5.44
N SER A 110 -18.26 -22.07 -4.63
CA SER A 110 -17.01 -21.32 -4.73
C SER A 110 -16.61 -20.75 -3.37
N ASP A 111 -15.35 -20.36 -3.19
CA ASP A 111 -14.83 -19.76 -1.95
C ASP A 111 -15.52 -18.43 -1.63
N GLU A 112 -15.85 -17.66 -2.66
CA GLU A 112 -16.60 -16.41 -2.54
C GLU A 112 -17.98 -16.63 -1.90
N SER A 113 -18.61 -17.78 -2.16
CA SER A 113 -19.88 -18.17 -1.53
C SER A 113 -19.75 -18.35 -0.01
N CYS A 114 -18.56 -18.73 0.46
CA CYS A 114 -18.27 -18.99 1.86
C CYS A 114 -17.72 -17.76 2.58
N ALA A 115 -16.82 -17.00 1.94
CA ALA A 115 -16.25 -15.79 2.50
C ALA A 115 -17.30 -14.71 2.83
N ALA A 116 -18.37 -14.61 2.03
CA ALA A 116 -19.47 -13.67 2.28
C ALA A 116 -20.45 -14.13 3.37
N ALA A 117 -20.64 -15.46 3.54
CA ALA A 117 -21.65 -16.03 4.43
C ALA A 117 -21.11 -16.43 5.81
N THR A 118 -19.87 -16.91 5.87
CA THR A 118 -19.18 -17.39 7.08
C THR A 118 -17.70 -17.00 7.01
N PRO A 119 -17.32 -15.80 7.49
CA PRO A 119 -15.96 -15.28 7.38
C PRO A 119 -14.88 -16.20 7.96
N ASP A 120 -15.22 -16.99 8.98
CA ASP A 120 -14.32 -17.92 9.67
C ASP A 120 -14.14 -19.26 8.93
N GLN A 121 -14.86 -19.46 7.81
CA GLN A 121 -14.81 -20.66 6.97
C GLN A 121 -14.82 -20.27 5.49
N PRO A 122 -13.79 -19.57 4.99
CA PRO A 122 -13.83 -18.91 3.69
C PRO A 122 -13.65 -19.87 2.50
N PHE A 123 -13.31 -21.14 2.74
CA PHE A 123 -12.98 -22.08 1.67
C PHE A 123 -14.14 -23.02 1.37
N CYS A 124 -14.49 -23.12 0.10
CA CYS A 124 -15.42 -24.13 -0.36
C CYS A 124 -14.69 -25.44 -0.65
N ILE A 125 -15.05 -26.49 0.08
CA ILE A 125 -14.43 -27.82 0.04
C ILE A 125 -15.55 -28.86 -0.07
N ASP A 126 -15.59 -29.57 -1.20
CA ASP A 126 -16.62 -30.60 -1.49
C ASP A 126 -18.07 -30.14 -1.26
N GLY A 127 -18.36 -28.89 -1.61
CA GLY A 127 -19.70 -28.31 -1.51
C GLY A 127 -20.07 -27.79 -0.11
N ARG A 128 -19.11 -27.74 0.83
CA ARG A 128 -19.28 -27.22 2.20
C ARG A 128 -18.21 -26.18 2.53
N CYS A 129 -18.59 -25.18 3.33
CA CYS A 129 -17.63 -24.20 3.82
C CYS A 129 -16.73 -24.80 4.90
N GLY A 130 -15.44 -24.58 4.79
CA GLY A 130 -14.39 -25.02 5.68
C GLY A 130 -13.40 -23.89 5.99
N ALA A 131 -12.70 -24.01 7.12
CA ALA A 131 -11.75 -23.02 7.60
C ALA A 131 -10.36 -23.15 6.97
N CYS A 132 -10.02 -24.29 6.38
CA CYS A 132 -8.69 -24.54 5.81
C CYS A 132 -8.71 -25.65 4.76
N ARG A 133 -7.74 -25.63 3.84
CA ARG A 133 -7.43 -26.71 2.89
C ARG A 133 -6.09 -27.37 3.19
N GLY A 134 -5.15 -26.60 3.73
CA GLY A 134 -3.86 -27.04 4.26
C GLY A 134 -3.49 -26.27 5.52
N ASP A 135 -2.38 -26.65 6.14
CA ASP A 135 -1.92 -26.06 7.41
C ASP A 135 -1.62 -24.56 7.29
N ASP A 136 -1.17 -24.10 6.12
CA ASP A 136 -0.86 -22.69 5.85
C ASP A 136 -2.10 -21.77 5.83
N ASP A 137 -3.29 -22.34 5.66
CA ASP A 137 -4.55 -21.61 5.75
C ASP A 137 -4.98 -21.36 7.20
N CYS A 138 -4.29 -21.98 8.17
CA CYS A 138 -4.58 -21.88 9.58
C CYS A 138 -3.69 -20.83 10.26
N PHE A 139 -4.31 -20.02 11.12
CA PHE A 139 -3.60 -18.99 11.86
C PHE A 139 -2.74 -19.61 12.97
N GLY A 140 -1.45 -19.27 12.99
CA GLY A 140 -0.52 -19.71 14.03
C GLY A 140 0.06 -21.10 13.79
N ALA A 141 0.17 -21.92 14.85
CA ALA A 141 0.68 -23.29 14.77
C ALA A 141 -0.44 -24.34 14.63
N ALA A 142 -1.65 -23.90 14.29
CA ALA A 142 -2.79 -24.78 14.08
C ALA A 142 -2.65 -25.57 12.78
N THR A 143 -2.98 -26.86 12.82
CA THR A 143 -2.94 -27.75 11.65
C THR A 143 -4.34 -27.95 11.10
N CYS A 144 -4.46 -28.02 9.78
CA CYS A 144 -5.72 -28.30 9.12
C CYS A 144 -6.08 -29.79 9.23
N ASP A 145 -7.19 -30.09 9.88
CA ASP A 145 -7.76 -31.43 9.80
C ASP A 145 -8.45 -31.61 8.44
N ALA A 146 -7.75 -32.28 7.52
CA ALA A 146 -8.25 -32.53 6.17
C ALA A 146 -9.58 -33.32 6.11
N ALA A 147 -10.00 -33.99 7.19
CA ALA A 147 -11.27 -34.72 7.21
C ALA A 147 -12.46 -33.84 7.62
N THR A 148 -12.22 -32.78 8.40
CA THR A 148 -13.27 -31.85 8.87
C THR A 148 -13.14 -30.45 8.29
N ALA A 149 -12.07 -30.16 7.55
CA ALA A 149 -11.72 -28.86 6.99
C ALA A 149 -11.74 -27.75 8.06
N THR A 150 -11.18 -28.04 9.23
CA THR A 150 -11.12 -27.13 10.37
C THR A 150 -9.69 -27.01 10.89
N CYS A 151 -9.28 -25.78 11.24
CA CYS A 151 -8.02 -25.55 11.93
C CYS A 151 -8.09 -26.09 13.37
N VAL A 152 -7.27 -27.09 13.65
CA VAL A 152 -7.13 -27.73 14.95
C VAL A 152 -5.86 -27.21 15.61
N GLU A 153 -6.03 -26.60 16.78
CA GLU A 153 -4.92 -26.08 17.56
C GLU A 153 -4.05 -27.20 18.15
N PRO A 154 -2.76 -26.91 18.41
CA PRO A 154 -1.91 -27.82 19.16
C PRO A 154 -2.45 -28.03 20.58
N GLY A 155 -2.31 -29.26 21.10
CA GLY A 155 -2.80 -29.62 22.44
C GLY A 155 -2.07 -28.96 23.61
N ALA A 156 -0.99 -28.22 23.33
CA ALA A 156 -0.33 -27.30 24.23
C ALA A 156 0.27 -26.15 23.42
N CYS A 157 0.35 -24.97 24.02
CA CYS A 157 0.97 -23.79 23.43
C CYS A 157 2.06 -23.24 24.36
N ASP A 158 3.11 -22.67 23.79
CA ASP A 158 4.14 -21.93 24.54
C ASP A 158 3.99 -20.41 24.35
N ASP A 159 3.32 -19.98 23.27
CA ASP A 159 3.00 -18.57 22.97
C ASP A 159 1.62 -18.41 22.30
N SER A 160 1.01 -17.23 22.43
CA SER A 160 -0.30 -16.91 21.87
C SER A 160 -0.33 -16.86 20.34
N ARG A 161 0.84 -16.76 19.68
CA ARG A 161 0.98 -16.93 18.23
C ARG A 161 0.72 -18.36 17.76
N GLU A 162 0.68 -19.34 18.68
CA GLU A 162 0.41 -20.74 18.37
C GLU A 162 -1.09 -21.11 18.45
N CYS A 163 -1.94 -20.17 18.90
CA CYS A 163 -3.39 -20.34 19.03
C CYS A 163 -4.14 -19.73 17.83
N ASN A 164 -5.35 -20.20 17.55
CA ASN A 164 -6.18 -19.67 16.47
C ASN A 164 -6.48 -18.17 16.67
N ALA A 165 -6.76 -17.47 15.57
CA ALA A 165 -7.01 -16.03 15.56
C ALA A 165 -8.03 -15.61 16.64
N GLY A 166 -7.60 -14.72 17.54
CA GLY A 166 -8.43 -14.20 18.64
C GLY A 166 -8.35 -14.96 19.97
N ARG A 167 -7.54 -16.03 20.05
CA ARG A 167 -7.33 -16.84 21.27
C ARG A 167 -5.90 -16.64 21.80
N LEU A 168 -5.70 -16.86 23.10
CA LEU A 168 -4.43 -16.63 23.80
C LEU A 168 -3.91 -17.91 24.44
N CYS A 169 -2.59 -18.05 24.51
CA CYS A 169 -1.98 -19.14 25.25
C CYS A 169 -1.95 -18.82 26.74
N VAL A 170 -2.72 -19.56 27.53
CA VAL A 170 -2.83 -19.37 28.98
C VAL A 170 -2.53 -20.69 29.67
N ASP A 171 -1.49 -20.71 30.51
CA ASP A 171 -1.03 -21.90 31.25
C ASP A 171 -0.79 -23.14 30.38
N GLY A 172 -0.37 -22.93 29.12
CA GLY A 172 -0.10 -23.99 28.16
C GLY A 172 -1.32 -24.49 27.40
N GLU A 173 -2.48 -23.84 27.53
CA GLU A 173 -3.71 -24.15 26.78
C GLU A 173 -4.21 -22.91 26.03
N CYS A 174 -4.65 -23.09 24.78
CA CYS A 174 -5.28 -22.02 24.01
C CYS A 174 -6.69 -21.74 24.54
N ALA A 175 -6.90 -20.53 25.07
CA ALA A 175 -8.15 -20.07 25.68
C ALA A 175 -8.70 -18.83 24.94
N ASP A 176 -10.03 -18.66 24.99
CA ASP A 176 -10.68 -17.46 24.42
C ASP A 176 -10.19 -16.20 25.16
N ARG A 177 -10.12 -15.07 24.45
CA ARG A 177 -9.71 -13.78 25.03
C ARG A 177 -10.50 -13.49 26.31
N PRO A 178 -9.84 -13.38 27.48
CA PRO A 178 -10.53 -13.12 28.72
C PRO A 178 -11.14 -11.70 28.71
N ASP A 179 -12.38 -11.58 29.19
CA ASP A 179 -13.00 -10.29 29.48
C ASP A 179 -12.33 -9.69 30.73
N CYS A 180 -11.51 -8.67 30.48
CA CYS A 180 -10.67 -8.06 31.50
C CYS A 180 -11.43 -7.25 32.56
N ASN A 181 -12.76 -7.10 32.40
CA ASN A 181 -13.60 -6.51 33.43
C ASN A 181 -13.75 -7.40 34.69
N THR A 182 -13.42 -8.70 34.60
CA THR A 182 -13.64 -9.66 35.69
C THR A 182 -12.38 -10.35 36.20
N GLU A 183 -11.47 -10.76 35.31
CA GLU A 183 -10.31 -11.61 35.66
C GLU A 183 -8.94 -10.94 35.36
N GLY A 184 -8.93 -9.76 34.72
CA GLY A 184 -7.71 -9.06 34.28
C GLY A 184 -7.10 -9.63 32.98
N CYS A 185 -6.18 -8.89 32.35
CA CYS A 185 -5.49 -9.35 31.14
C CYS A 185 -4.21 -10.15 31.46
N PRO A 186 -3.83 -11.14 30.64
CA PRO A 186 -2.53 -11.81 30.70
C PRO A 186 -1.35 -10.83 30.50
N ASP A 187 -0.16 -11.24 30.91
CA ASP A 187 1.06 -10.43 30.75
C ASP A 187 1.32 -10.09 29.27
N GLY A 188 1.61 -8.82 29.00
CA GLY A 188 1.80 -8.29 27.64
C GLY A 188 0.56 -7.64 27.01
N PHE A 189 -0.60 -7.67 27.69
CA PHE A 189 -1.86 -7.12 27.17
C PHE A 189 -2.47 -6.07 28.11
N ALA A 190 -3.11 -5.05 27.53
CA ALA A 190 -3.81 -3.98 28.25
C ALA A 190 -5.33 -4.04 28.01
N CYS A 191 -6.11 -3.73 29.05
CA CYS A 191 -7.58 -3.74 29.02
C CYS A 191 -8.08 -2.39 28.47
N LEU A 192 -8.78 -2.42 27.33
CA LEU A 192 -9.39 -1.23 26.75
C LEU A 192 -10.73 -0.90 27.42
N ALA A 193 -11.22 0.33 27.20
CA ALA A 193 -12.50 0.83 27.74
C ALA A 193 -13.75 0.02 27.32
N GLY A 194 -13.60 -1.00 26.46
CA GLY A 194 -14.63 -1.94 26.03
C GLY A 194 -14.54 -3.35 26.64
N GLY A 195 -13.58 -3.65 27.52
CA GLY A 195 -13.43 -4.98 28.15
C GLY A 195 -12.58 -5.99 27.37
N GLU A 196 -11.89 -5.55 26.32
CA GLU A 196 -11.02 -6.39 25.50
C GLU A 196 -9.54 -6.23 25.87
N CYS A 197 -8.81 -7.36 25.93
CA CYS A 197 -7.36 -7.38 26.05
C CYS A 197 -6.69 -7.25 24.67
N ARG A 198 -5.94 -6.15 24.45
CA ARG A 198 -5.09 -5.96 23.26
C ARG A 198 -3.61 -5.97 23.60
N LEU A 199 -2.77 -6.38 22.64
CA LEU A 199 -1.31 -6.31 22.73
C LEU A 199 -0.91 -4.88 23.04
N ASN A 200 -0.02 -4.72 24.00
CA ASN A 200 0.48 -3.41 24.38
C ASN A 200 1.59 -3.03 23.38
N ASP A 201 1.35 -2.07 22.48
CA ASP A 201 2.33 -1.60 21.47
C ASP A 201 3.55 -0.85 22.05
N GLY A 202 3.82 -1.01 23.35
CA GLY A 202 5.05 -0.60 24.00
C GLY A 202 5.70 -1.81 24.65
N ALA A 203 6.85 -2.25 24.12
CA ALA A 203 7.66 -3.29 24.76
C ALA A 203 7.87 -2.91 26.23
N ARG A 204 7.54 -3.84 27.15
CA ARG A 204 7.93 -3.68 28.55
C ARG A 204 9.44 -3.64 28.62
N CYS A 205 9.96 -2.78 29.48
CA CYS A 205 11.39 -2.66 29.70
C CYS A 205 11.69 -2.64 31.20
N GLU A 206 12.83 -3.20 31.59
CA GLU A 206 13.42 -3.02 32.92
C GLU A 206 14.48 -1.91 32.90
N ASP A 207 15.08 -1.63 31.73
CA ASP A 207 16.01 -0.53 31.51
C ASP A 207 16.01 -0.02 30.05
N ASN A 208 16.72 1.08 29.80
CA ASN A 208 16.71 1.79 28.51
C ASN A 208 17.32 0.98 27.33
N SER A 209 18.08 -0.08 27.62
CA SER A 209 18.74 -0.90 26.59
C SER A 209 17.73 -1.75 25.81
N GLU A 210 16.55 -2.00 26.39
CA GLU A 210 15.48 -2.85 25.82
C GLU A 210 14.55 -2.10 24.84
N CYS A 211 14.75 -0.78 24.66
CA CYS A 211 13.90 0.10 23.84
C CYS A 211 14.47 0.39 22.45
N ALA A 212 13.70 0.96 21.51
CA ALA A 212 14.23 1.30 20.17
C ALA A 212 15.19 2.53 20.21
N LEU A 213 15.94 2.76 19.12
CA LEU A 213 16.78 3.96 18.95
C LEU A 213 15.96 5.24 19.19
N GLY A 214 16.34 6.03 20.21
CA GLY A 214 15.65 7.26 20.61
C GLY A 214 14.61 7.11 21.73
N GLN A 215 14.33 5.90 22.22
CA GLN A 215 13.38 5.65 23.32
C GLN A 215 14.11 5.32 24.64
N THR A 216 13.49 5.71 25.76
CA THR A 216 13.90 5.45 27.15
C THR A 216 12.87 4.57 27.85
N CYS A 217 13.28 3.86 28.89
CA CYS A 217 12.39 3.08 29.71
C CYS A 217 11.68 3.98 30.73
N LEU A 218 10.37 4.18 30.54
CA LEU A 218 9.61 5.13 31.35
C LEU A 218 9.17 4.51 32.68
N ASP A 219 9.94 4.76 33.74
CA ASP A 219 9.63 4.35 35.12
C ASP A 219 8.35 4.98 35.69
N SER A 220 7.90 6.06 35.06
CA SER A 220 6.64 6.76 35.35
C SER A 220 5.41 5.96 34.88
N ALA A 221 5.57 5.03 33.94
CA ALA A 221 4.56 4.06 33.55
C ALA A 221 4.68 2.78 34.40
N ARG A 222 3.57 2.21 34.88
CA ARG A 222 3.58 0.91 35.59
C ARG A 222 2.68 -0.10 34.91
N PRO A 223 3.24 -1.18 34.32
CA PRO A 223 4.68 -1.53 34.26
C PRO A 223 5.48 -0.58 33.35
N SER A 224 6.80 -0.49 33.57
CA SER A 224 7.69 0.36 32.76
C SER A 224 7.65 -0.08 31.30
N VAL A 225 7.55 0.88 30.38
CA VAL A 225 7.42 0.66 28.94
C VAL A 225 8.36 1.57 28.17
N CYS A 226 8.79 1.10 27.00
CA CYS A 226 9.60 1.88 26.09
C CYS A 226 8.82 3.05 25.49
N GLY A 227 9.36 4.26 25.61
CA GLY A 227 8.76 5.49 25.08
C GLY A 227 9.74 6.65 25.05
N PHE A 228 9.34 7.81 24.56
CA PHE A 228 10.16 9.03 24.58
C PHE A 228 10.10 9.70 25.97
N CYS A 229 11.18 10.35 26.40
CA CYS A 229 11.22 10.99 27.73
C CYS A 229 10.12 12.05 27.85
N GLN A 230 9.40 12.19 28.96
CA GLN A 230 8.36 13.23 29.11
C GLN A 230 8.78 14.33 30.07
N THR A 231 9.72 14.01 30.95
CA THR A 231 10.30 14.90 31.96
C THR A 231 11.79 14.61 32.10
N ASP A 232 12.53 15.53 32.70
CA ASP A 232 13.95 15.31 33.03
C ASP A 232 14.15 14.10 33.95
N ASP A 233 13.14 13.74 34.76
CA ASP A 233 13.18 12.60 35.66
C ASP A 233 13.12 11.24 34.91
N ASP A 234 12.66 11.24 33.65
CA ASP A 234 12.69 10.05 32.78
C ASP A 234 14.07 9.83 32.13
N CYS A 235 15.00 10.78 32.32
CA CYS A 235 16.35 10.72 31.79
C CYS A 235 17.37 10.33 32.87
N PRO A 236 18.33 9.45 32.56
CA PRO A 236 19.32 9.00 33.53
C PRO A 236 20.24 10.14 34.01
N GLY A 237 20.54 10.15 35.31
CA GLY A 237 21.44 11.13 35.93
C GLY A 237 20.84 12.54 36.02
N THR A 238 21.52 13.53 35.43
CA THR A 238 21.06 14.92 35.32
C THR A 238 20.90 15.36 33.87
N GLN A 239 20.68 14.40 32.97
CA GLN A 239 20.34 14.67 31.58
C GLN A 239 19.01 15.42 31.51
N THR A 240 18.81 16.20 30.45
CA THR A 240 17.60 17.01 30.26
C THR A 240 16.77 16.43 29.13
N CYS A 241 15.48 16.25 29.36
CA CYS A 241 14.55 15.82 28.33
C CYS A 241 14.23 17.02 27.43
N THR A 242 14.78 17.01 26.22
CA THR A 242 14.54 18.06 25.22
C THR A 242 13.55 17.57 24.20
N PHE A 243 12.58 18.44 23.91
CA PHE A 243 11.56 18.23 22.90
C PHE A 243 12.05 18.82 21.59
N ASP A 244 12.01 18.02 20.55
CA ASP A 244 12.28 18.45 19.19
C ASP A 244 11.01 19.07 18.58
N ASP A 245 11.19 19.83 17.50
CA ASP A 245 10.09 20.54 16.82
C ASP A 245 9.06 19.57 16.18
N ASP A 246 9.39 18.27 16.09
CA ASP A 246 8.53 17.17 15.61
C ASP A 246 7.70 16.49 16.72
N GLY A 247 7.78 17.00 17.96
CA GLY A 247 7.07 16.44 19.11
C GLY A 247 7.73 15.19 19.72
N SER A 248 8.84 14.71 19.15
CA SER A 248 9.67 13.70 19.78
C SER A 248 10.49 14.32 20.91
N SER A 249 10.90 13.49 21.87
CA SER A 249 11.66 13.93 23.02
C SER A 249 12.80 12.99 23.32
N ARG A 250 13.99 13.58 23.47
CA ARG A 250 15.25 12.86 23.68
C ARG A 250 15.95 13.39 24.93
N CYS A 251 16.65 12.51 25.63
CA CYS A 251 17.57 12.93 26.67
C CYS A 251 18.80 13.58 26.03
N THR A 252 19.25 14.70 26.59
CA THR A 252 20.45 15.41 26.15
C THR A 252 21.47 15.55 27.27
N GLU A 253 22.76 15.52 26.90
CA GLU A 253 23.86 15.70 27.84
C GLU A 253 23.80 17.10 28.49
N PRO A 254 24.01 17.21 29.81
CA PRO A 254 24.15 18.49 30.47
C PRO A 254 25.45 19.18 30.04
N ALA A 255 25.49 20.51 30.14
CA ALA A 255 26.69 21.30 29.80
C ALA A 255 27.94 20.96 30.62
N SER A 256 27.76 20.28 31.77
CA SER A 256 28.83 19.69 32.56
C SER A 256 28.29 18.44 33.25
N CYS A 257 29.01 17.33 33.15
CA CYS A 257 28.68 16.09 33.84
C CYS A 257 29.37 16.00 35.22
N ARG A 258 28.92 15.12 36.09
CA ARG A 258 29.55 14.74 37.37
C ARG A 258 29.68 13.24 37.56
N ALA A 259 28.99 12.46 36.73
CA ALA A 259 29.01 11.01 36.70
C ALA A 259 28.76 10.54 35.27
N ASP A 260 29.20 9.33 34.95
CA ASP A 260 29.12 8.76 33.59
C ASP A 260 27.67 8.61 33.11
N LEU A 261 26.75 8.36 34.04
CA LEU A 261 25.31 8.29 33.78
C LEU A 261 24.72 9.60 33.22
N GLU A 262 25.44 10.72 33.33
CA GLU A 262 25.02 12.02 32.81
C GLU A 262 25.44 12.24 31.34
N CYS A 263 26.13 11.29 30.74
CA CYS A 263 26.58 11.34 29.35
C CYS A 263 25.74 10.37 28.48
N LEU A 264 25.57 10.71 27.20
CA LEU A 264 24.76 9.92 26.27
C LEU A 264 25.57 8.71 25.75
N GLY A 265 24.94 7.55 25.69
CA GLY A 265 25.59 6.30 25.28
C GLY A 265 26.68 5.89 26.28
N ALA A 266 27.80 5.36 25.77
CA ALA A 266 28.93 4.88 26.59
C ALA A 266 29.89 5.99 27.05
N ARG A 267 29.59 7.27 26.81
CA ARG A 267 30.46 8.40 27.15
C ARG A 267 30.64 8.50 28.68
N ILE A 268 31.84 8.87 29.14
CA ILE A 268 32.16 9.02 30.56
C ILE A 268 32.36 10.47 30.94
N CYS A 269 32.19 10.76 32.22
CA CYS A 269 32.43 12.08 32.73
C CYS A 269 33.91 12.29 33.08
N ASP A 270 34.67 12.89 32.15
CA ASP A 270 36.05 13.27 32.37
C ASP A 270 36.19 14.79 32.56
N GLY A 271 36.60 15.20 33.77
CA GLY A 271 36.90 16.61 34.04
C GLY A 271 35.74 17.58 33.80
N ASP A 272 34.52 17.18 34.19
CA ASP A 272 33.25 17.90 33.99
C ASP A 272 32.78 17.99 32.53
N VAL A 273 33.35 17.19 31.61
CA VAL A 273 32.95 17.11 30.21
C VAL A 273 32.64 15.67 29.85
N CYS A 274 31.52 15.44 29.17
CA CYS A 274 31.24 14.14 28.57
C CYS A 274 32.25 13.87 27.47
N ALA A 275 33.18 12.97 27.76
CA ALA A 275 34.23 12.54 26.87
C ALA A 275 33.96 11.09 26.46
N GLN A 276 34.50 10.67 25.32
CA GLN A 276 34.56 9.24 25.05
C GLN A 276 35.40 8.58 26.15
N PRO A 277 35.01 7.42 26.71
CA PRO A 277 35.91 6.64 27.55
C PRO A 277 37.22 6.40 26.82
N GLU A 278 38.32 6.30 27.57
CA GLU A 278 39.49 5.61 27.04
C GLU A 278 38.99 4.24 26.60
N CYS A 279 39.10 3.93 25.31
CA CYS A 279 38.64 2.65 24.81
C CYS A 279 39.54 1.59 25.41
N ASP A 280 38.98 0.80 26.31
CA ASP A 280 39.62 -0.39 26.83
C ASP A 280 39.28 -1.53 25.87
N ASP A 281 40.26 -1.87 25.04
CA ASP A 281 40.31 -3.08 24.21
C ASP A 281 39.71 -4.28 24.96
N ASP A 282 38.89 -5.06 24.24
CA ASP A 282 38.31 -6.27 24.82
C ASP A 282 39.35 -7.40 25.00
N ALA A 283 38.88 -8.57 25.45
CA ALA A 283 39.75 -9.70 25.73
C ALA A 283 40.28 -10.42 24.46
N LEU A 284 39.78 -10.07 23.28
CA LEU A 284 40.11 -10.61 21.95
C LEU A 284 41.04 -9.68 21.15
N GLU A 285 41.51 -8.60 21.74
CA GLU A 285 42.51 -7.74 21.09
C GLU A 285 43.95 -8.32 21.22
N PRO A 286 44.86 -8.08 20.23
CA PRO A 286 44.65 -7.25 19.04
C PRO A 286 43.93 -8.01 17.92
N ASN A 287 42.93 -7.38 17.31
CA ASN A 287 42.27 -7.82 16.09
C ASN A 287 41.91 -6.65 15.14
N ASP A 288 42.72 -5.60 15.15
CA ASP A 288 42.54 -4.33 14.42
C ASP A 288 42.70 -4.40 12.89
N SER A 289 43.16 -5.54 12.36
CA SER A 289 43.48 -5.72 10.94
C SER A 289 43.29 -7.17 10.48
N ASP A 290 43.20 -7.35 9.17
CA ASP A 290 43.03 -8.66 8.53
C ASP A 290 44.16 -9.65 8.86
N ASP A 291 45.40 -9.18 9.05
CA ASP A 291 46.55 -9.99 9.47
C ASP A 291 46.59 -10.32 10.97
N GLU A 292 45.79 -9.63 11.78
CA GLU A 292 45.62 -9.85 13.22
C GLU A 292 44.29 -10.56 13.56
N ALA A 293 43.48 -10.90 12.54
CA ALA A 293 42.16 -11.50 12.71
C ALA A 293 42.14 -12.74 13.62
N LEU A 294 41.29 -12.72 14.65
CA LEU A 294 41.18 -13.83 15.60
C LEU A 294 40.15 -14.89 15.19
N PRO A 295 40.42 -16.19 15.43
CA PRO A 295 39.48 -17.25 15.08
C PRO A 295 38.24 -17.23 15.96
N LEU A 296 37.06 -17.17 15.32
CA LEU A 296 35.78 -17.32 15.98
C LEU A 296 35.30 -18.78 15.94
N ALA A 297 34.57 -19.18 16.97
CA ALA A 297 33.89 -20.47 17.04
C ALA A 297 32.38 -20.28 16.86
N GLY A 298 31.67 -21.35 16.52
CA GLY A 298 30.21 -21.32 16.44
C GLY A 298 29.57 -21.04 17.80
N GLY A 299 28.46 -20.32 17.79
CA GLY A 299 27.70 -19.87 18.96
C GLY A 299 27.80 -18.38 19.20
N LEU A 300 27.36 -17.96 20.40
CA LEU A 300 27.34 -16.56 20.82
C LEU A 300 28.66 -16.18 21.51
N THR A 301 29.30 -15.13 21.00
CA THR A 301 30.46 -14.46 21.58
C THR A 301 30.00 -13.13 22.18
N THR A 302 30.32 -12.89 23.45
CA THR A 302 29.83 -11.74 24.22
C THR A 302 30.98 -10.97 24.86
N GLY A 303 30.73 -9.69 25.18
CA GLY A 303 31.71 -8.83 25.86
C GLY A 303 32.79 -8.33 24.90
N LEU A 304 32.40 -8.09 23.64
CA LEU A 304 33.25 -7.53 22.61
C LEU A 304 33.14 -6.00 22.63
N VAL A 305 34.24 -5.31 22.37
CA VAL A 305 34.33 -3.84 22.36
C VAL A 305 35.10 -3.44 21.11
N SER A 306 34.44 -2.71 20.22
CA SER A 306 35.06 -2.13 19.03
C SER A 306 35.52 -0.70 19.34
N CYS A 307 36.84 -0.51 19.33
CA CYS A 307 37.51 0.79 19.39
C CYS A 307 37.80 1.36 17.98
N ASN A 308 37.87 0.46 17.01
CA ASN A 308 38.27 0.59 15.62
C ASN A 308 37.73 -0.63 14.86
N ASP A 309 38.33 -0.99 13.73
CA ASP A 309 37.84 -2.12 12.93
C ASP A 309 38.25 -3.45 13.58
N ASP A 310 37.29 -4.33 13.83
CA ASP A 310 37.57 -5.63 14.45
C ASP A 310 37.48 -6.72 13.38
N TRP A 311 38.53 -7.52 13.30
CA TRP A 311 38.68 -8.58 12.32
C TRP A 311 38.67 -9.95 12.99
N TYR A 312 37.88 -10.85 12.42
CA TYR A 312 37.86 -12.23 12.86
C TYR A 312 38.04 -13.16 11.67
N THR A 313 38.44 -14.39 11.93
CA THR A 313 38.50 -15.44 10.93
C THR A 313 37.61 -16.61 11.31
N LEU A 314 36.94 -17.18 10.31
CA LEU A 314 36.16 -18.40 10.44
C LEU A 314 36.70 -19.41 9.43
N ASP A 315 37.12 -20.57 9.92
CA ASP A 315 37.41 -21.72 9.07
C ASP A 315 36.08 -22.36 8.66
N LEU A 316 35.65 -22.12 7.43
CA LEU A 316 34.51 -22.83 6.85
C LEU A 316 34.98 -24.14 6.26
N ASP A 317 34.42 -25.24 6.73
CA ASP A 317 34.53 -26.51 6.02
C ASP A 317 33.87 -26.41 4.64
N ALA A 318 34.26 -27.32 3.74
CA ALA A 318 33.56 -27.42 2.46
C ALA A 318 32.06 -27.64 2.72
N ASP A 319 31.24 -27.04 1.87
CA ASP A 319 29.79 -27.24 1.87
C ASP A 319 29.10 -26.87 3.19
N THR A 320 29.67 -25.91 3.93
CA THR A 320 29.09 -25.36 5.16
C THR A 320 28.62 -23.93 4.92
N LEU A 321 27.36 -23.64 5.26
CA LEU A 321 26.82 -22.28 5.32
C LEU A 321 27.07 -21.73 6.73
N VAL A 322 27.41 -20.45 6.81
CA VAL A 322 27.47 -19.72 8.07
C VAL A 322 26.63 -18.46 7.99
N THR A 323 25.87 -18.20 9.05
CA THR A 323 25.25 -16.91 9.30
C THR A 323 26.00 -16.25 10.44
N VAL A 324 26.40 -15.00 10.23
CA VAL A 324 27.00 -14.17 11.29
C VAL A 324 26.04 -13.04 11.58
N VAL A 325 25.61 -12.93 12.83
CA VAL A 325 24.75 -11.86 13.31
C VAL A 325 25.54 -11.03 14.31
N LEU A 326 25.66 -9.74 14.04
CA LEU A 326 26.17 -8.75 14.97
C LEU A 326 24.99 -8.11 15.68
N ARG A 327 25.07 -8.01 17.02
CA ARG A 327 24.14 -7.22 17.82
C ARG A 327 24.91 -6.24 18.67
N GLN A 328 24.73 -4.96 18.37
CA GLN A 328 25.31 -3.86 19.13
C GLN A 328 24.54 -3.68 20.45
N ARG A 329 25.26 -3.64 21.57
CA ARG A 329 24.68 -3.41 22.90
C ARG A 329 24.43 -1.94 23.18
N ASP A 330 25.36 -1.08 22.79
CA ASP A 330 25.31 0.36 23.09
C ASP A 330 25.13 1.18 21.82
N ARG A 331 24.11 2.05 21.76
CA ARG A 331 23.71 2.86 20.58
C ARG A 331 24.68 4.00 20.21
N GLY A 332 25.95 3.91 20.61
CA GLY A 332 26.95 4.96 20.44
C GLY A 332 27.70 4.96 19.10
N ALA A 333 27.64 3.86 18.35
CA ALA A 333 28.27 3.69 17.03
C ALA A 333 27.25 3.18 16.00
N ASP A 334 27.64 3.20 14.72
CA ASP A 334 26.95 2.52 13.62
C ASP A 334 27.87 1.39 13.16
N LEU A 335 27.69 0.18 13.70
CA LEU A 335 28.52 -0.97 13.39
C LEU A 335 28.01 -1.70 12.14
N ASP A 336 28.82 -1.70 11.08
CA ASP A 336 28.60 -2.46 9.86
C ASP A 336 29.25 -3.85 9.96
N LEU A 337 28.72 -4.83 9.22
CA LEU A 337 29.22 -6.20 9.18
C LEU A 337 29.49 -6.65 7.74
N THR A 338 30.73 -7.05 7.46
CA THR A 338 31.15 -7.55 6.13
C THR A 338 31.82 -8.91 6.25
N LEU A 339 31.48 -9.85 5.36
CA LEU A 339 32.21 -11.11 5.18
C LEU A 339 33.13 -11.00 3.97
N LEU A 340 34.38 -11.42 4.11
CA LEU A 340 35.37 -11.39 3.03
C LEU A 340 36.07 -12.75 2.87
N THR A 341 36.54 -13.04 1.66
CA THR A 341 37.52 -14.11 1.44
C THR A 341 38.90 -13.68 1.94
N ALA A 342 39.81 -14.65 2.09
CA ALA A 342 41.18 -14.40 2.53
C ALA A 342 42.03 -13.48 1.60
N ASP A 343 41.54 -13.15 0.41
CA ASP A 343 42.16 -12.18 -0.51
C ASP A 343 41.48 -10.80 -0.48
N GLY A 344 40.52 -10.59 0.41
CA GLY A 344 39.80 -9.32 0.62
C GLY A 344 38.60 -9.12 -0.31
N THR A 345 38.13 -10.16 -1.02
CA THR A 345 36.90 -10.06 -1.82
C THR A 345 35.68 -10.15 -0.91
N VAL A 346 34.77 -9.19 -1.01
CA VAL A 346 33.51 -9.20 -0.24
C VAL A 346 32.62 -10.36 -0.70
N ILE A 347 32.17 -11.18 0.24
CA ILE A 347 31.22 -12.28 0.05
C ILE A 347 29.80 -11.74 0.25
N ASP A 348 29.57 -11.06 1.38
CA ASP A 348 28.29 -10.48 1.76
C ASP A 348 28.53 -9.29 2.71
N ARG A 349 27.58 -8.35 2.78
CA ARG A 349 27.68 -7.14 3.59
C ARG A 349 26.30 -6.67 4.05
N SER A 350 26.23 -6.30 5.32
CA SER A 350 25.14 -5.54 5.92
C SER A 350 25.73 -4.23 6.47
N ALA A 351 25.17 -3.10 6.03
CA ALA A 351 25.65 -1.75 6.39
C ALA A 351 24.46 -0.81 6.61
N THR A 352 23.57 -1.22 7.53
CA THR A 352 22.37 -0.46 7.87
C THR A 352 22.56 0.30 9.18
N PRO A 353 21.78 1.37 9.46
CA PRO A 353 21.82 2.05 10.75
C PRO A 353 21.21 1.24 11.92
N ALA A 354 20.91 -0.04 11.72
CA ALA A 354 20.21 -0.86 12.69
C ALA A 354 21.18 -1.36 13.76
N ALA A 355 20.70 -1.61 14.97
CA ALA A 355 21.50 -2.21 16.04
C ALA A 355 21.83 -3.69 15.81
N THR A 356 21.35 -4.27 14.71
CA THR A 356 21.56 -5.67 14.36
C THR A 356 21.87 -5.77 12.87
N GLU A 357 23.04 -6.32 12.58
CA GLU A 357 23.50 -6.60 11.22
C GLU A 357 23.60 -8.11 11.03
N ALA A 358 23.23 -8.62 9.86
CA ALA A 358 23.26 -10.05 9.59
C ALA A 358 23.76 -10.31 8.16
N VAL A 359 24.66 -11.28 8.02
CA VAL A 359 25.30 -11.65 6.75
C VAL A 359 25.49 -13.15 6.68
N THR A 360 25.59 -13.68 5.47
CA THR A 360 25.74 -15.12 5.21
C THR A 360 26.92 -15.43 4.29
N ALA A 361 27.60 -16.57 4.51
CA ALA A 361 28.67 -17.03 3.64
C ALA A 361 28.66 -18.55 3.46
N GLY A 362 29.06 -18.99 2.27
CA GLY A 362 29.02 -20.39 1.86
C GLY A 362 27.67 -20.79 1.25
N PRO A 363 27.45 -22.08 0.99
CA PRO A 363 28.45 -23.15 1.00
C PRO A 363 29.56 -22.93 -0.04
N PHE A 364 30.80 -23.29 0.29
CA PHE A 364 31.95 -23.22 -0.63
C PHE A 364 32.45 -24.62 -1.02
N PRO A 365 32.90 -24.83 -2.28
CA PRO A 365 33.27 -26.16 -2.80
C PRO A 365 34.54 -26.75 -2.18
N ALA A 366 35.30 -25.95 -1.44
CA ALA A 366 36.44 -26.39 -0.66
C ALA A 366 36.47 -25.56 0.61
N GLY A 367 36.81 -26.21 1.72
CA GLY A 367 36.98 -25.54 2.98
C GLY A 367 37.98 -24.40 2.84
N ARG A 368 37.60 -23.23 3.34
CA ARG A 368 38.37 -22.00 3.21
C ARG A 368 38.20 -21.13 4.46
N PRO A 369 39.24 -20.42 4.87
CA PRO A 369 39.08 -19.34 5.82
C PRO A 369 38.34 -18.19 5.15
N ILE A 370 37.38 -17.62 5.86
CA ILE A 370 36.80 -16.30 5.56
C ILE A 370 37.15 -15.34 6.69
N LEU A 371 37.02 -14.05 6.40
CA LEU A 371 37.18 -12.97 7.35
C LEU A 371 35.80 -12.38 7.67
N VAL A 372 35.57 -12.09 8.94
CA VAL A 372 34.46 -11.28 9.42
C VAL A 372 35.05 -9.93 9.79
N HIS A 373 34.54 -8.87 9.19
CA HIS A 373 34.98 -7.49 9.42
C HIS A 373 33.83 -6.70 10.03
N VAL A 374 34.03 -6.25 11.26
CA VAL A 374 33.14 -5.32 11.95
C VAL A 374 33.77 -3.93 11.82
N SER A 375 33.06 -3.00 11.21
CA SER A 375 33.58 -1.64 10.96
C SER A 375 32.61 -0.58 11.43
N GLN A 376 33.12 0.59 11.80
CA GLN A 376 32.26 1.70 12.21
C GLN A 376 31.98 2.65 11.04
N ASN A 377 30.71 2.99 10.83
CA ASN A 377 30.29 4.01 9.90
C ASN A 377 30.10 5.36 10.63
N GLY A 378 30.82 6.39 10.20
CA GLY A 378 30.77 7.73 10.82
C GLY A 378 31.94 8.04 11.75
N ALA A 379 31.69 8.82 12.81
CA ALA A 379 32.75 9.24 13.73
C ALA A 379 33.08 8.08 14.69
N PRO A 380 34.36 7.66 14.81
CA PRO A 380 34.73 6.53 15.66
C PRO A 380 34.31 6.76 17.11
N SER A 381 33.68 5.74 17.70
CA SER A 381 33.23 5.71 19.08
C SER A 381 33.48 4.32 19.69
N VAL A 382 33.27 4.17 21.00
CA VAL A 382 33.41 2.88 21.68
C VAL A 382 32.07 2.14 21.57
N ALA A 383 32.08 0.94 21.01
CA ALA A 383 30.87 0.15 20.81
C ALA A 383 30.99 -1.24 21.44
N GLU A 384 30.15 -1.53 22.43
CA GLU A 384 29.98 -2.91 22.89
C GLU A 384 29.08 -3.69 21.92
N TYR A 385 29.46 -4.92 21.58
CA TYR A 385 28.65 -5.78 20.71
C TYR A 385 28.78 -7.27 21.06
N THR A 386 27.96 -8.06 20.40
CA THR A 386 27.99 -9.52 20.44
C THR A 386 27.96 -10.07 19.03
N LEU A 387 28.67 -11.18 18.81
CA LEU A 387 28.64 -11.91 17.55
C LEU A 387 28.03 -13.28 17.77
N GLU A 388 26.98 -13.59 17.03
CA GLU A 388 26.40 -14.92 16.96
C GLU A 388 26.80 -15.56 15.62
N VAL A 389 27.56 -16.64 15.70
CA VAL A 389 28.01 -17.39 14.53
C VAL A 389 27.28 -18.72 14.48
N ALA A 390 26.33 -18.86 13.57
CA ALA A 390 25.59 -20.09 13.37
C ALA A 390 26.16 -20.84 12.16
N PHE A 391 26.85 -21.95 12.41
CA PHE A 391 27.24 -22.88 11.37
C PHE A 391 26.10 -23.86 11.10
N ILE A 392 25.62 -23.87 9.86
CA ILE A 392 24.72 -24.90 9.38
C ILE A 392 25.63 -25.97 8.76
N GLY A 393 26.06 -26.89 9.63
CA GLY A 393 27.05 -27.90 9.31
C GLY A 393 26.46 -29.16 8.69
N GLY A 394 27.01 -29.55 7.54
CA GLY A 394 27.02 -30.93 7.06
C GLY A 394 25.78 -31.37 6.28
N ALA A 395 25.95 -31.35 4.96
CA ALA A 395 25.01 -31.76 3.93
C ALA A 395 23.79 -30.84 3.80
N LEU A 396 23.34 -30.70 2.55
CA LEU A 396 22.23 -29.87 2.08
C LEU A 396 22.68 -28.44 1.79
N CYS A 397 22.92 -28.18 0.50
CA CYS A 397 22.36 -26.96 -0.07
C CYS A 397 20.91 -26.85 0.47
N VAL A 398 20.55 -25.69 1.02
CA VAL A 398 19.17 -25.46 1.40
C VAL A 398 18.47 -25.09 0.12
N ASP A 399 17.59 -26.00 -0.27
CA ASP A 399 16.69 -25.88 -1.41
C ASP A 399 15.80 -24.65 -1.28
N ASP A 400 15.17 -24.22 -2.38
CA ASP A 400 14.34 -23.02 -2.32
C ASP A 400 13.01 -23.21 -1.55
N ALA A 401 12.23 -22.13 -1.46
CA ALA A 401 10.99 -22.11 -0.68
C ALA A 401 9.84 -22.90 -1.32
N HIS A 402 10.00 -23.43 -2.54
CA HIS A 402 8.99 -24.21 -3.24
C HIS A 402 8.95 -25.68 -2.81
N GLU A 403 9.82 -26.07 -1.89
CA GLU A 403 9.99 -27.43 -1.36
C GLU A 403 9.10 -27.81 -0.16
N ALA A 404 7.96 -27.13 0.05
CA ALA A 404 7.01 -27.54 1.08
C ALA A 404 6.24 -28.81 0.67
N ALA A 405 6.16 -29.82 1.57
CA ALA A 405 5.58 -31.15 1.35
C ALA A 405 6.38 -32.05 0.39
N SER A 406 5.84 -32.44 -0.78
CA SER A 406 6.53 -33.27 -1.78
C SER A 406 7.27 -32.45 -2.85
N GLY A 407 7.41 -31.14 -2.64
CA GLY A 407 8.22 -30.22 -3.45
C GLY A 407 7.76 -30.03 -4.88
N ASP A 408 8.55 -29.34 -5.71
CA ASP A 408 8.45 -29.45 -7.17
C ASP A 408 9.39 -30.50 -7.76
N ASP A 409 9.96 -31.36 -6.92
CA ASP A 409 10.74 -32.59 -7.18
C ASP A 409 10.20 -33.61 -8.21
N SER A 410 8.92 -33.52 -8.60
CA SER A 410 8.29 -34.48 -9.51
C SER A 410 7.27 -33.82 -10.44
N ALA A 411 7.00 -34.45 -11.58
CA ALA A 411 6.00 -33.95 -12.52
C ALA A 411 4.57 -33.88 -11.91
N GLU A 412 4.28 -34.66 -10.87
CA GLU A 412 2.99 -34.63 -10.16
C GLU A 412 2.88 -33.47 -9.16
N THR A 413 4.02 -33.02 -8.64
CA THR A 413 4.11 -31.99 -7.59
C THR A 413 4.62 -30.66 -8.13
N GLY A 414 5.07 -30.66 -9.38
CA GLY A 414 5.62 -29.53 -10.10
C GLY A 414 4.73 -28.29 -10.15
N ARG A 415 5.38 -27.13 -10.08
CA ARG A 415 4.75 -25.81 -10.09
C ARG A 415 3.99 -25.58 -11.40
N LEU A 416 2.66 -25.51 -11.35
CA LEU A 416 1.82 -25.23 -12.50
C LEU A 416 1.74 -23.73 -12.80
N VAL A 417 2.62 -23.24 -13.70
CA VAL A 417 2.83 -21.81 -14.01
C VAL A 417 1.95 -21.26 -15.15
N ARG A 418 1.21 -22.15 -15.83
CA ARG A 418 0.17 -21.78 -16.80
C ARG A 418 -0.92 -22.85 -16.82
N ARG A 419 -2.15 -22.48 -16.50
CA ARG A 419 -3.33 -23.37 -16.47
C ARG A 419 -4.10 -23.34 -17.80
N PRO A 420 -4.99 -24.33 -18.05
CA PRO A 420 -5.94 -24.25 -19.15
C PRO A 420 -6.81 -22.99 -19.06
N GLY A 421 -6.68 -22.11 -20.06
CA GLY A 421 -7.38 -20.83 -20.10
C GLY A 421 -6.50 -19.63 -19.75
N ASP A 422 -5.26 -19.82 -19.29
CA ASP A 422 -4.36 -18.72 -18.97
C ASP A 422 -3.67 -18.15 -20.23
N ASP A 423 -3.71 -16.82 -20.35
CA ASP A 423 -3.16 -16.07 -21.49
C ASP A 423 -1.63 -15.86 -21.45
N GLY A 424 -0.97 -16.30 -20.38
CA GLY A 424 0.47 -16.17 -20.20
C GLY A 424 1.02 -17.06 -19.09
N PHE A 425 2.33 -16.99 -18.89
CA PHE A 425 3.00 -17.63 -17.75
C PHE A 425 2.90 -16.69 -16.54
N GLY A 426 2.51 -17.24 -15.40
CA GLY A 426 2.40 -16.52 -14.13
C GLY A 426 3.13 -17.24 -13.01
N GLY A 427 3.38 -16.50 -11.93
CA GLY A 427 4.15 -16.99 -10.78
C GLY A 427 5.63 -16.62 -10.85
N ASP A 428 6.34 -16.82 -9.75
CA ASP A 428 7.80 -16.79 -9.72
C ASP A 428 8.33 -17.96 -10.56
N LEU A 429 9.23 -17.67 -11.51
CA LEU A 429 9.90 -18.67 -12.35
C LEU A 429 11.37 -18.84 -11.96
N GLY A 430 11.78 -18.24 -10.85
CA GLY A 430 13.05 -18.50 -10.19
C GLY A 430 13.01 -19.74 -9.33
N GLY A 431 14.22 -20.18 -8.96
CA GLY A 431 14.42 -21.26 -8.01
C GLY A 431 15.89 -21.50 -7.68
N ARG A 432 16.17 -22.51 -6.85
CA ARG A 432 17.53 -22.95 -6.52
C ARG A 432 17.62 -24.47 -6.57
N LEU A 433 18.43 -24.98 -7.49
CA LEU A 433 18.71 -26.41 -7.57
C LEU A 433 19.80 -26.85 -6.61
N CYS A 434 19.57 -27.99 -6.00
CA CYS A 434 20.43 -28.71 -5.09
C CYS A 434 21.07 -29.96 -5.73
N PRO A 435 22.25 -30.47 -5.29
CA PRO A 435 22.79 -31.70 -5.84
C PRO A 435 21.88 -32.91 -5.56
N GLY A 436 21.25 -33.43 -6.61
CA GLY A 436 20.32 -34.56 -6.54
C GLY A 436 18.85 -34.18 -6.38
N ASP A 437 18.56 -32.89 -6.46
CA ASP A 437 17.23 -32.28 -6.49
C ASP A 437 16.86 -31.91 -7.96
N ASP A 438 15.55 -31.93 -8.24
CA ASP A 438 14.95 -31.79 -9.58
C ASP A 438 13.71 -30.87 -9.56
N ASP A 439 13.81 -29.62 -9.99
CA ASP A 439 12.62 -28.76 -10.08
C ASP A 439 11.77 -29.06 -11.32
N TYR A 440 10.48 -29.32 -11.14
CA TYR A 440 9.51 -29.46 -12.22
C TYR A 440 8.62 -28.23 -12.34
N ILE A 441 8.77 -27.50 -13.44
CA ILE A 441 7.90 -26.39 -13.83
C ILE A 441 6.92 -26.87 -14.90
N CYS A 442 5.66 -27.03 -14.51
CA CYS A 442 4.60 -27.53 -15.39
C CYS A 442 3.75 -26.41 -15.98
N PHE A 443 3.33 -26.55 -17.24
CA PHE A 443 2.54 -25.54 -17.93
C PHE A 443 1.67 -26.13 -19.04
N GLN A 444 0.49 -25.54 -19.22
CA GLN A 444 -0.41 -25.89 -20.31
C GLN A 444 0.09 -25.32 -21.63
N VAL A 445 0.10 -26.16 -22.66
CA VAL A 445 0.41 -25.81 -24.04
C VAL A 445 -0.83 -26.03 -24.90
N ASN A 446 -1.17 -25.04 -25.72
CA ASN A 446 -2.28 -25.14 -26.67
C ASN A 446 -1.85 -25.83 -27.96
N ALA A 447 -2.84 -26.27 -28.74
CA ALA A 447 -2.57 -27.03 -29.96
C ALA A 447 -1.65 -26.22 -30.92
N ARG A 448 -0.50 -26.83 -31.28
CA ARG A 448 0.48 -26.31 -32.25
C ARG A 448 1.36 -25.17 -31.76
N GLU A 449 1.32 -24.80 -30.48
CA GLU A 449 2.27 -23.84 -29.91
C GLU A 449 3.72 -24.31 -30.06
N THR A 450 4.62 -23.35 -30.27
CA THR A 450 6.07 -23.56 -30.19
C THR A 450 6.52 -23.09 -28.82
N ILE A 451 7.11 -24.01 -28.06
CA ILE A 451 7.64 -23.80 -26.72
C ILE A 451 9.10 -23.39 -26.86
N THR A 452 9.50 -22.31 -26.20
CA THR A 452 10.91 -21.93 -26.03
C THR A 452 11.20 -21.76 -24.55
N VAL A 453 12.29 -22.34 -24.07
CA VAL A 453 12.75 -22.20 -22.68
C VAL A 453 14.18 -21.65 -22.69
N HIS A 454 14.39 -20.59 -21.90
CA HIS A 454 15.70 -20.05 -21.57
C HIS A 454 15.86 -20.03 -20.04
N VAL A 455 17.07 -20.31 -19.55
CA VAL A 455 17.39 -20.25 -18.11
C VAL A 455 18.61 -19.36 -17.90
N GLU A 456 18.47 -18.36 -17.05
CA GLU A 456 19.58 -17.55 -16.56
C GLU A 456 20.08 -18.11 -15.22
N VAL A 457 21.40 -18.36 -15.10
CA VAL A 457 22.02 -18.82 -13.85
C VAL A 457 22.44 -17.60 -13.03
N VAL A 458 21.64 -17.25 -12.02
CA VAL A 458 21.80 -16.03 -11.22
C VAL A 458 22.76 -16.20 -10.03
N ALA A 459 22.92 -17.44 -9.53
CA ALA A 459 23.81 -17.74 -8.41
C ALA A 459 24.47 -19.12 -8.53
N GLY A 460 25.68 -19.25 -7.98
CA GLY A 460 26.50 -20.47 -8.13
C GLY A 460 27.18 -20.58 -9.50
N ASP A 461 27.89 -21.69 -9.71
CA ASP A 461 28.54 -22.05 -10.97
C ASP A 461 28.12 -23.42 -11.56
N PRO A 462 26.96 -24.05 -11.23
CA PRO A 462 26.60 -25.32 -11.85
C PRO A 462 26.21 -25.14 -13.32
N ALA A 463 26.32 -26.24 -14.08
CA ALA A 463 25.54 -26.43 -15.28
C ALA A 463 24.13 -26.88 -14.89
N ILE A 464 23.15 -26.06 -15.26
CA ILE A 464 21.73 -26.41 -15.16
C ILE A 464 21.32 -27.08 -16.45
N ILE A 465 20.70 -28.26 -16.34
CA ILE A 465 20.22 -29.06 -17.44
C ILE A 465 18.69 -29.05 -17.39
N GLY A 466 18.06 -28.85 -18.53
CA GLY A 466 16.60 -28.85 -18.66
C GLY A 466 16.12 -29.96 -19.57
N GLU A 467 15.08 -30.67 -19.17
CA GLU A 467 14.42 -31.72 -19.93
C GLU A 467 12.91 -31.45 -19.99
N LEU A 468 12.37 -31.29 -21.19
CA LEU A 468 10.95 -31.00 -21.41
C LEU A 468 10.17 -32.29 -21.68
N TYR A 469 9.25 -32.63 -20.77
CA TYR A 469 8.37 -33.79 -20.87
C TYR A 469 6.96 -33.39 -21.30
N ASN A 470 6.33 -34.21 -22.14
CA ASN A 470 4.93 -34.02 -22.55
C ASN A 470 3.93 -34.66 -21.57
N ASN A 471 2.64 -34.48 -21.82
CA ASN A 471 1.54 -35.01 -20.99
C ASN A 471 1.49 -36.54 -20.83
N ASN A 472 2.26 -37.29 -21.63
CA ASN A 472 2.40 -38.75 -21.51
C ASN A 472 3.65 -39.15 -20.72
N GLY A 473 4.43 -38.19 -20.20
CA GLY A 473 5.72 -38.41 -19.56
C GLY A 473 6.84 -38.75 -20.55
N GLU A 474 6.69 -38.43 -21.83
CA GLU A 474 7.71 -38.68 -22.85
C GLU A 474 8.54 -37.41 -23.09
N LEU A 475 9.87 -37.54 -23.11
CA LEU A 475 10.79 -36.45 -23.46
C LEU A 475 10.49 -35.95 -24.88
N VAL A 476 10.34 -34.64 -25.02
CA VAL A 476 10.03 -33.99 -26.30
C VAL A 476 11.29 -33.93 -27.18
N ASN A 477 11.13 -34.09 -28.50
CA ASN A 477 12.24 -33.89 -29.44
C ASN A 477 12.76 -32.46 -29.35
N ASP A 478 14.09 -32.28 -29.30
CA ASP A 478 14.74 -30.99 -29.05
C ASP A 478 14.34 -30.36 -27.71
N GLY A 479 13.87 -31.19 -26.77
CA GLY A 479 13.43 -30.83 -25.41
C GLY A 479 14.56 -30.82 -24.37
N GLU A 480 15.82 -30.82 -24.77
CA GLU A 480 16.97 -30.79 -23.87
C GLU A 480 17.68 -29.44 -23.97
N GLY A 481 18.00 -28.85 -22.82
CA GLY A 481 18.73 -27.60 -22.71
C GLY A 481 19.85 -27.65 -21.67
N ARG A 482 20.78 -26.70 -21.78
CA ARG A 482 21.89 -26.58 -20.83
C ARG A 482 22.35 -25.13 -20.71
N TRP A 483 22.46 -24.64 -19.48
CA TRP A 483 22.81 -23.25 -19.15
C TRP A 483 23.90 -23.20 -18.08
N THR A 484 24.81 -22.24 -18.22
CA THR A 484 25.93 -21.99 -17.30
C THR A 484 26.16 -20.48 -17.23
N ARG A 485 26.56 -19.96 -16.07
CA ARG A 485 26.82 -18.54 -15.89
C ARG A 485 27.90 -18.02 -16.85
N GLY A 486 27.53 -17.06 -17.71
CA GLY A 486 28.44 -16.47 -18.72
C GLY A 486 28.88 -17.41 -19.86
N GLY A 487 28.27 -18.60 -19.97
CA GLY A 487 28.51 -19.54 -21.06
C GLY A 487 27.62 -19.30 -22.29
N MET A 488 27.82 -20.10 -23.35
CA MET A 488 26.87 -20.13 -24.46
C MET A 488 25.72 -21.10 -24.11
N PRO A 489 24.47 -20.61 -23.97
CA PRO A 489 23.35 -21.46 -23.62
C PRO A 489 22.91 -22.35 -24.79
N THR A 490 22.29 -23.47 -24.45
CA THR A 490 21.54 -24.32 -25.37
C THR A 490 20.09 -24.29 -24.94
N ASP A 491 19.30 -23.42 -25.56
CA ASP A 491 17.88 -23.24 -25.26
C ASP A 491 17.03 -24.38 -25.84
N ILE A 492 15.92 -24.69 -25.18
CA ILE A 492 14.94 -25.66 -25.67
C ILE A 492 14.03 -24.94 -26.68
N SER A 493 13.80 -25.56 -27.84
CA SER A 493 12.81 -25.09 -28.82
C SER A 493 12.05 -26.27 -29.40
N ALA A 494 10.80 -26.44 -28.94
CA ALA A 494 10.00 -27.62 -29.24
C ALA A 494 8.61 -27.25 -29.77
N ARG A 495 7.98 -28.16 -30.52
CA ARG A 495 6.57 -28.02 -30.94
C ARG A 495 5.69 -28.98 -30.15
N GLY A 496 4.74 -28.43 -29.42
CA GLY A 496 3.83 -29.20 -28.58
C GLY A 496 2.49 -29.54 -29.26
N ALA A 497 1.99 -30.74 -29.02
CA ALA A 497 0.56 -31.01 -29.06
C ALA A 497 -0.13 -30.39 -27.83
N ALA A 498 -1.44 -30.17 -27.88
CA ALA A 498 -2.17 -29.64 -26.73
C ALA A 498 -2.07 -30.58 -25.51
N GLY A 499 -1.78 -30.02 -24.34
CA GLY A 499 -1.63 -30.76 -23.09
C GLY A 499 -0.70 -30.06 -22.11
N ILE A 500 -0.57 -30.63 -20.91
CA ILE A 500 0.39 -30.17 -19.91
C ILE A 500 1.78 -30.69 -20.27
N TYR A 501 2.78 -29.83 -20.18
CA TYR A 501 4.20 -30.16 -20.28
C TYR A 501 4.85 -29.83 -18.95
N CYS A 502 5.90 -30.57 -18.60
CA CYS A 502 6.70 -30.27 -17.42
C CYS A 502 8.17 -30.16 -17.84
N LEU A 503 8.78 -29.02 -17.53
CA LEU A 503 10.20 -28.78 -17.63
C LEU A 503 10.84 -29.26 -16.33
N ARG A 504 11.64 -30.32 -16.41
CA ARG A 504 12.51 -30.75 -15.32
C ARG A 504 13.83 -30.00 -15.42
N LEU A 505 14.22 -29.29 -14.37
CA LEU A 505 15.54 -28.69 -14.22
C LEU A 505 16.33 -29.49 -13.19
N TYR A 506 17.61 -29.73 -13.45
CA TYR A 506 18.48 -30.42 -12.50
C TYR A 506 19.94 -30.06 -12.77
N THR A 507 20.80 -30.40 -11.81
CA THR A 507 22.25 -30.28 -11.99
C THR A 507 22.96 -31.63 -11.87
N GLU A 508 23.94 -31.87 -12.73
CA GLU A 508 24.88 -33.00 -12.62
C GLU A 508 26.11 -32.64 -11.76
N ASP A 509 26.27 -31.37 -11.42
CA ASP A 509 27.41 -30.88 -10.66
C ASP A 509 27.18 -31.09 -9.16
N ALA A 510 28.29 -31.26 -8.43
CA ALA A 510 28.24 -31.43 -6.98
C ALA A 510 27.85 -30.15 -6.22
N ASN A 511 27.59 -29.04 -6.93
CA ASN A 511 27.26 -27.73 -6.37
C ASN A 511 25.85 -27.34 -6.84
N GLY A 512 25.04 -26.78 -5.95
CA GLY A 512 23.76 -26.17 -6.31
C GLY A 512 23.89 -24.76 -6.89
N GLY A 513 22.81 -24.21 -7.42
CA GLY A 513 22.79 -22.87 -8.01
C GLY A 513 21.39 -22.30 -8.17
N GLY A 514 21.30 -20.97 -8.08
CA GLY A 514 20.05 -20.24 -8.31
C GLY A 514 19.84 -19.97 -9.79
N TYR A 515 18.59 -20.00 -10.24
CA TYR A 515 18.22 -19.75 -11.62
C TYR A 515 16.96 -18.90 -11.75
N GLU A 516 16.77 -18.36 -12.94
CA GLU A 516 15.54 -17.70 -13.39
C GLU A 516 15.15 -18.24 -14.77
N VAL A 517 13.90 -18.65 -14.95
CA VAL A 517 13.42 -19.26 -16.19
C VAL A 517 12.54 -18.28 -16.98
N SER A 518 12.79 -18.19 -18.28
CA SER A 518 11.90 -17.57 -19.25
C SER A 518 11.28 -18.64 -20.15
N ILE A 519 9.97 -18.83 -20.06
CA ILE A 519 9.20 -19.76 -20.89
C ILE A 519 8.27 -18.99 -21.80
N THR A 520 8.30 -19.29 -23.10
CA THR A 520 7.32 -18.79 -24.06
C THR A 520 6.63 -19.95 -24.77
N ALA A 521 5.33 -19.83 -25.00
CA ALA A 521 4.54 -20.81 -25.74
C ALA A 521 3.68 -20.07 -26.77
N VAL A 522 4.19 -20.01 -28.00
CA VAL A 522 3.65 -19.12 -29.03
C VAL A 522 2.89 -19.94 -30.06
N SER A 523 1.61 -19.63 -30.26
CA SER A 523 0.80 -20.30 -31.28
C SER A 523 1.27 -19.91 -32.69
N PRO A 524 1.12 -20.76 -33.72
CA PRO A 524 1.46 -20.38 -35.08
C PRO A 524 0.63 -19.20 -35.58
N ALA A 525 -0.57 -19.02 -35.02
CA ALA A 525 -1.42 -17.87 -35.29
C ALA A 525 -0.81 -16.59 -34.70
N VAL A 526 -0.39 -16.60 -33.41
CA VAL A 526 0.30 -15.46 -32.77
C VAL A 526 1.56 -15.08 -33.55
N ARG A 527 2.43 -16.06 -33.84
CA ARG A 527 3.67 -15.82 -34.60
C ARG A 527 3.39 -15.28 -36.01
N SER A 528 2.35 -15.78 -36.68
CA SER A 528 1.94 -15.27 -37.98
C SER A 528 1.44 -13.83 -37.88
N LEU A 529 0.66 -13.51 -36.85
CA LEU A 529 0.10 -12.18 -36.61
C LEU A 529 1.20 -11.17 -36.24
N CYS A 530 2.08 -11.52 -35.29
CA CYS A 530 3.26 -10.72 -34.92
C CYS A 530 4.22 -10.51 -36.09
N GLY A 531 4.38 -11.51 -36.97
CA GLY A 531 5.17 -11.37 -38.21
C GLY A 531 4.57 -10.38 -39.23
N LEU A 532 3.31 -9.99 -39.06
CA LEU A 532 2.62 -8.96 -39.86
C LEU A 532 2.63 -7.58 -39.18
N ALA A 533 3.34 -7.43 -38.06
CA ALA A 533 3.46 -6.16 -37.36
C ALA A 533 3.93 -5.04 -38.30
N THR A 534 3.20 -3.94 -38.31
CA THR A 534 3.49 -2.80 -39.19
C THR A 534 4.42 -1.83 -38.47
N PRO A 535 5.60 -1.51 -39.03
CA PRO A 535 6.48 -0.51 -38.43
C PRO A 535 5.78 0.85 -38.35
N MET A 536 5.72 1.43 -37.15
CA MET A 536 5.21 2.77 -36.90
C MET A 536 6.38 3.72 -36.61
N PRO A 537 6.88 4.46 -37.61
CA PRO A 537 7.90 5.46 -37.36
C PRO A 537 7.33 6.60 -36.51
N LEU A 538 8.13 7.10 -35.56
CA LEU A 538 7.80 8.25 -34.71
C LEU A 538 8.58 9.50 -35.13
N PRO A 539 8.28 10.13 -36.28
CA PRO A 539 8.96 11.35 -36.70
C PRO A 539 8.70 12.49 -35.69
N ASN A 540 9.76 12.95 -35.04
CA ASN A 540 9.69 13.91 -33.92
C ASN A 540 8.96 13.37 -32.68
N GLY A 541 9.05 12.06 -32.42
CA GLY A 541 8.51 11.44 -31.20
C GLY A 541 7.00 11.21 -31.22
N THR A 542 6.33 11.28 -32.39
CA THR A 542 4.90 10.94 -32.50
C THR A 542 4.60 10.30 -33.85
N GLY A 543 3.77 9.26 -33.85
CA GLY A 543 3.23 8.56 -35.02
C GLY A 543 1.72 8.43 -34.89
N THR A 544 1.02 8.46 -36.03
CA THR A 544 -0.44 8.31 -36.07
C THR A 544 -0.81 7.41 -37.24
N VAL A 545 -1.73 6.48 -37.01
CA VAL A 545 -2.30 5.61 -38.02
C VAL A 545 -3.82 5.59 -37.91
N ASN A 546 -4.49 5.59 -39.05
CA ASN A 546 -5.92 5.33 -39.16
C ASN A 546 -6.08 4.00 -39.91
N ALA A 547 -6.74 3.04 -39.30
CA ALA A 547 -6.89 1.69 -39.84
C ALA A 547 -8.25 1.10 -39.42
N ALA A 548 -8.55 -0.10 -39.93
CA ALA A 548 -9.69 -0.89 -39.48
C ALA A 548 -9.19 -2.25 -39.01
N LEU A 549 -9.79 -2.78 -37.95
CA LEU A 549 -9.49 -4.13 -37.48
C LEU A 549 -9.97 -5.17 -38.50
N PRO A 550 -9.25 -6.29 -38.65
CA PRO A 550 -9.65 -7.38 -39.53
C PRO A 550 -10.89 -8.13 -39.00
N ASP A 551 -11.58 -8.85 -39.88
CA ASP A 551 -12.72 -9.74 -39.56
C ASP A 551 -12.21 -11.14 -39.18
N GLU A 552 -11.26 -11.20 -38.25
CA GLU A 552 -10.64 -12.43 -37.78
C GLU A 552 -10.91 -12.60 -36.28
N GLU A 553 -10.93 -13.85 -35.81
CA GLU A 553 -11.08 -14.17 -34.39
C GLU A 553 -9.80 -13.82 -33.62
N SER A 554 -9.94 -13.37 -32.37
CA SER A 554 -8.81 -13.04 -31.52
C SER A 554 -7.83 -14.21 -31.31
N VAL A 555 -6.56 -13.82 -31.30
CA VAL A 555 -5.34 -14.62 -31.18
C VAL A 555 -4.46 -14.04 -30.06
N LEU A 556 -4.61 -12.77 -29.71
CA LEU A 556 -3.89 -12.07 -28.64
C LEU A 556 -4.88 -11.54 -27.60
N SER A 557 -4.60 -11.79 -26.32
CA SER A 557 -5.44 -11.28 -25.22
C SER A 557 -4.61 -10.34 -24.33
N PRO A 558 -4.90 -9.04 -24.31
CA PRO A 558 -4.36 -8.09 -23.34
C PRO A 558 -4.85 -8.36 -21.92
N ARG A 559 -3.99 -8.23 -20.90
CA ARG A 559 -4.35 -8.59 -19.51
C ARG A 559 -5.43 -7.70 -18.91
N CYS A 560 -5.57 -6.46 -19.39
CA CYS A 560 -6.54 -5.50 -18.87
C CYS A 560 -7.93 -5.61 -19.53
N ALA A 561 -8.11 -6.49 -20.53
CA ALA A 561 -9.39 -6.62 -21.19
C ALA A 561 -10.44 -7.20 -20.22
N ARG A 562 -11.41 -6.38 -19.79
CA ARG A 562 -12.49 -6.81 -18.86
C ARG A 562 -13.50 -7.75 -19.48
N THR A 563 -13.67 -7.67 -20.79
CA THR A 563 -14.39 -8.65 -21.60
C THR A 563 -13.38 -9.38 -22.46
N PRO A 564 -13.59 -10.67 -22.78
CA PRO A 564 -12.75 -11.36 -23.76
C PRO A 564 -12.66 -10.49 -25.01
N ALA A 565 -11.46 -9.97 -25.27
CA ALA A 565 -11.20 -9.16 -26.45
C ALA A 565 -11.08 -10.12 -27.63
N ASP A 566 -12.24 -10.57 -28.09
CA ASP A 566 -12.37 -11.68 -29.03
C ASP A 566 -12.46 -11.20 -30.49
N GLY A 567 -12.27 -9.89 -30.72
CA GLY A 567 -12.27 -9.26 -32.05
C GLY A 567 -10.91 -9.33 -32.75
N GLY A 568 -10.85 -8.84 -33.98
CA GLY A 568 -9.60 -8.86 -34.75
C GLY A 568 -8.58 -7.84 -34.26
N GLU A 569 -7.29 -8.10 -34.48
CA GLU A 569 -6.20 -7.29 -33.93
C GLU A 569 -5.34 -6.62 -34.99
N ALA A 570 -4.63 -5.58 -34.56
CA ALA A 570 -3.60 -4.93 -35.35
C ALA A 570 -2.37 -4.64 -34.49
N ILE A 571 -1.20 -4.95 -35.03
CA ILE A 571 0.07 -4.82 -34.31
C ILE A 571 0.96 -3.82 -35.02
N TYR A 572 1.56 -2.94 -34.22
CA TYR A 572 2.51 -1.96 -34.67
C TYR A 572 3.83 -2.13 -33.93
N THR A 573 4.94 -2.07 -34.64
CA THR A 573 6.28 -2.05 -34.04
C THR A 573 6.78 -0.62 -33.93
N VAL A 574 7.18 -0.21 -32.74
CA VAL A 574 7.72 1.10 -32.42
C VAL A 574 9.16 0.93 -31.98
N THR A 575 10.10 1.51 -32.72
CA THR A 575 11.53 1.49 -32.37
C THR A 575 11.86 2.71 -31.51
N ILE A 576 12.44 2.46 -30.34
CA ILE A 576 13.02 3.47 -29.46
C ILE A 576 14.54 3.41 -29.62
N ASP A 577 15.06 4.38 -30.37
CA ASP A 577 16.49 4.49 -30.65
C ASP A 577 17.25 5.08 -29.44
N ASP A 578 18.50 4.65 -29.26
CA ASP A 578 19.45 5.37 -28.40
C ASP A 578 19.86 6.68 -29.10
N PRO A 579 19.54 7.86 -28.53
CA PRO A 579 19.87 9.14 -29.14
C PRO A 579 21.39 9.41 -29.25
N GLU A 580 22.24 8.68 -28.51
CA GLU A 580 23.70 8.85 -28.53
C GLU A 580 24.42 7.93 -29.54
N GLY A 581 23.76 6.87 -30.01
CA GLY A 581 24.27 5.92 -31.01
C GLY A 581 25.48 5.08 -30.54
N ASP A 582 26.03 4.26 -31.44
CA ASP A 582 27.15 3.30 -31.23
C ASP A 582 28.48 3.89 -30.67
N ASP A 583 28.56 5.18 -30.32
CA ASP A 583 29.79 5.84 -29.85
C ASP A 583 30.04 5.65 -28.33
N CYS A 584 29.32 4.72 -27.70
CA CYS A 584 29.37 4.32 -26.28
C CYS A 584 30.65 3.56 -25.87
N ALA A 585 31.83 4.00 -26.30
CA ALA A 585 33.11 3.35 -25.98
C ALA A 585 33.78 3.85 -24.68
N GLN A 586 33.19 4.80 -23.94
CA GLN A 586 33.72 5.30 -22.66
C GLN A 586 32.59 5.60 -21.64
N ASP A 587 32.36 4.65 -20.71
CA ASP A 587 31.90 4.80 -19.30
C ASP A 587 30.76 5.81 -18.94
N PRO A 588 29.71 5.35 -18.21
CA PRO A 588 28.60 4.51 -18.67
C PRO A 588 27.54 5.32 -19.45
N CYS A 589 27.03 4.78 -20.54
CA CYS A 589 25.93 5.39 -21.30
C CYS A 589 24.63 5.29 -20.50
N ILE A 590 24.07 6.44 -20.11
CA ILE A 590 22.77 6.52 -19.43
C ILE A 590 21.73 6.81 -20.51
N PHE A 591 21.06 5.76 -20.99
CA PHE A 591 19.87 5.93 -21.83
C PHE A 591 18.85 6.80 -21.08
N PRO A 592 18.47 7.98 -21.60
CA PRO A 592 17.47 8.81 -20.95
C PRO A 592 16.10 8.15 -21.12
N PRO A 593 15.41 7.79 -20.02
CA PRO A 593 14.18 7.02 -20.14
C PRO A 593 13.08 7.83 -20.81
N VAL A 594 12.21 7.12 -21.53
CA VAL A 594 11.18 7.69 -22.41
C VAL A 594 9.82 7.20 -21.95
N LEU A 595 8.83 8.08 -21.91
CA LEU A 595 7.44 7.71 -21.76
C LEU A 595 6.86 7.34 -23.13
N LEU A 596 6.46 6.09 -23.28
CA LEU A 596 5.70 5.63 -24.43
C LEU A 596 4.20 5.69 -24.10
N THR A 597 3.45 6.47 -24.88
CA THR A 597 2.00 6.63 -24.74
C THR A 597 1.33 6.17 -26.02
N ALA A 598 0.41 5.22 -25.91
CA ALA A 598 -0.45 4.75 -27.00
C ALA A 598 -1.90 5.16 -26.71
N ARG A 599 -2.42 6.10 -27.51
CA ARG A 599 -3.79 6.63 -27.40
C ARG A 599 -4.62 6.12 -28.57
N LEU A 600 -5.66 5.39 -28.25
CA LEU A 600 -6.54 4.72 -29.20
C LEU A 600 -7.93 5.35 -29.15
N GLU A 601 -8.38 5.89 -30.28
CA GLU A 601 -9.73 6.45 -30.44
C GLU A 601 -10.51 5.73 -31.54
N GLY A 602 -11.81 5.63 -31.37
CA GLY A 602 -12.72 5.24 -32.43
C GLY A 602 -13.01 6.35 -33.43
N GLU A 603 -13.02 6.05 -34.74
CA GLU A 603 -13.49 7.02 -35.75
C GLU A 603 -15.03 7.10 -35.73
N PRO A 604 -15.64 8.30 -35.81
CA PRO A 604 -17.09 8.50 -35.68
C PRO A 604 -17.86 8.00 -36.92
N ALA A 605 -18.06 6.69 -37.02
CA ALA A 605 -19.00 6.02 -37.92
C ALA A 605 -19.28 4.53 -37.58
N GLY A 606 -18.71 3.95 -36.51
CA GLY A 606 -18.90 2.54 -36.18
C GLY A 606 -18.90 2.31 -34.67
N THR A 607 -19.60 1.27 -34.23
CA THR A 607 -19.60 0.77 -32.86
C THR A 607 -18.20 0.26 -32.53
N LEU A 608 -17.36 1.09 -31.91
CA LEU A 608 -16.32 0.53 -31.07
C LEU A 608 -17.01 0.17 -29.76
N GLY A 609 -17.17 -1.11 -29.48
CA GLY A 609 -17.47 -1.59 -28.13
C GLY A 609 -16.22 -1.51 -27.25
N ASP A 610 -15.63 -0.32 -27.12
CA ASP A 610 -14.44 -0.04 -26.28
C ASP A 610 -13.17 -0.79 -26.70
N PRO A 611 -12.25 -0.18 -27.47
CA PRO A 611 -11.10 -0.89 -28.00
C PRO A 611 -9.95 -0.94 -27.00
N VAL A 612 -9.29 -2.09 -26.89
CA VAL A 612 -8.18 -2.29 -25.95
C VAL A 612 -6.86 -1.95 -26.64
N VAL A 613 -5.98 -1.25 -25.94
CA VAL A 613 -4.61 -1.00 -26.38
C VAL A 613 -3.62 -1.56 -25.38
N SER A 614 -2.62 -2.29 -25.88
CA SER A 614 -1.56 -2.91 -25.08
C SER A 614 -0.18 -2.54 -25.63
N ILE A 615 0.76 -2.31 -24.72
CA ILE A 615 2.18 -2.09 -25.00
C ILE A 615 2.96 -3.26 -24.42
N ARG A 616 3.69 -3.97 -25.28
CA ARG A 616 4.54 -5.12 -24.89
C ARG A 616 5.99 -4.91 -25.28
N GLY A 617 6.91 -5.44 -24.49
CA GLY A 617 8.33 -5.54 -24.82
C GLY A 617 8.55 -6.39 -26.07
N THR A 618 7.81 -7.50 -26.19
CA THR A 618 7.76 -8.31 -27.42
C THR A 618 6.34 -8.72 -27.73
N CYS A 619 6.01 -8.84 -29.02
CA CYS A 619 4.64 -9.17 -29.44
C CYS A 619 4.20 -10.58 -29.00
N GLU A 620 5.11 -11.57 -29.10
CA GLU A 620 4.79 -12.98 -28.91
C GLU A 620 4.66 -13.39 -27.43
N ASP A 621 5.13 -12.54 -26.51
CA ASP A 621 5.19 -12.85 -25.08
C ASP A 621 4.30 -11.91 -24.25
N SER A 622 3.17 -12.44 -23.78
CA SER A 622 2.22 -11.73 -22.92
C SER A 622 2.75 -11.42 -21.52
N SER A 623 3.87 -12.02 -21.09
CA SER A 623 4.55 -11.65 -19.84
C SER A 623 5.27 -10.30 -19.96
N THR A 624 5.62 -9.89 -21.18
CA THR A 624 6.28 -8.60 -21.45
C THR A 624 5.30 -7.43 -21.59
N GLU A 625 4.03 -7.60 -21.23
CA GLU A 625 3.04 -6.53 -21.25
C GLU A 625 3.35 -5.49 -20.16
N MET A 626 3.69 -4.28 -20.59
CA MET A 626 4.16 -3.20 -19.72
C MET A 626 3.02 -2.25 -19.33
N ALA A 627 2.06 -2.07 -20.24
CA ALA A 627 0.87 -1.27 -20.00
C ALA A 627 -0.26 -1.73 -20.90
N CYS A 628 -1.48 -1.64 -20.37
CA CYS A 628 -2.71 -1.98 -21.09
C CYS A 628 -3.81 -1.03 -20.63
N ALA A 629 -4.69 -0.63 -21.54
CA ALA A 629 -5.89 0.13 -21.22
C ALA A 629 -7.06 -0.27 -22.12
N ASP A 630 -8.22 -0.48 -21.52
CA ASP A 630 -9.53 -0.57 -22.19
C ASP A 630 -10.32 0.75 -22.08
N ASP A 631 -9.99 1.56 -21.07
CA ASP A 631 -10.73 2.76 -20.69
C ASP A 631 -9.80 3.99 -20.56
N THR A 632 -10.38 5.16 -20.28
CA THR A 632 -9.66 6.27 -19.64
C THR A 632 -10.29 6.65 -18.31
N VAL A 633 -9.45 7.03 -17.36
CA VAL A 633 -9.91 7.52 -16.06
C VAL A 633 -10.58 8.89 -16.21
N GLU A 634 -11.70 9.11 -15.51
CA GLU A 634 -12.29 10.44 -15.46
C GLU A 634 -11.40 11.38 -14.62
N PRO A 635 -10.98 12.53 -15.19
CA PRO A 635 -10.02 13.46 -14.55
C PRO A 635 -10.34 13.99 -13.15
N LEU A 636 -11.60 14.03 -12.77
CA LEU A 636 -12.18 14.64 -11.57
C LEU A 636 -12.88 13.61 -10.67
N ASP A 637 -13.17 12.42 -11.19
CA ASP A 637 -13.70 11.29 -10.45
C ASP A 637 -13.04 9.99 -10.92
N PRO A 638 -11.86 9.65 -10.38
CA PRO A 638 -11.09 8.51 -10.85
C PRO A 638 -11.72 7.14 -10.60
N LEU A 639 -12.78 7.07 -9.79
CA LEU A 639 -13.62 5.89 -9.63
C LEU A 639 -14.58 5.70 -10.81
N PHE A 640 -14.73 6.72 -11.64
CA PHE A 640 -15.53 6.68 -12.85
C PHE A 640 -14.62 6.52 -14.06
N LEU A 641 -14.88 5.47 -14.83
CA LEU A 641 -14.14 5.20 -16.07
C LEU A 641 -14.95 5.72 -17.25
N ARG A 642 -14.28 6.44 -18.14
CA ARG A 642 -14.87 6.87 -19.41
C ARG A 642 -14.53 5.86 -20.49
N THR A 643 -15.60 5.38 -21.13
CA THR A 643 -15.52 4.62 -22.38
C THR A 643 -14.95 5.50 -23.48
N GLY A 644 -13.68 5.29 -23.81
CA GLY A 644 -12.98 5.95 -24.91
C GLY A 644 -12.50 7.39 -24.63
N PRO A 645 -11.29 7.77 -25.13
CA PRO A 645 -10.27 6.91 -25.76
C PRO A 645 -9.61 5.97 -24.76
N ALA A 646 -8.99 4.88 -25.21
CA ALA A 646 -8.13 4.04 -24.38
C ALA A 646 -6.69 4.56 -24.43
N VAL A 647 -6.01 4.64 -23.28
CA VAL A 647 -4.67 5.25 -23.18
C VAL A 647 -3.74 4.36 -22.36
N ALA A 648 -2.90 3.56 -23.02
CA ALA A 648 -1.84 2.80 -22.39
C ALA A 648 -0.54 3.62 -22.34
N ARG A 649 0.14 3.58 -21.20
CA ARG A 649 1.36 4.38 -20.95
C ARG A 649 2.35 3.61 -20.11
N THR A 650 3.62 3.65 -20.49
CA THR A 650 4.69 3.01 -19.72
C THR A 650 6.00 3.78 -19.87
N PRO A 651 6.83 3.90 -18.81
CA PRO A 651 8.21 4.29 -18.95
C PRO A 651 9.01 3.19 -19.66
N ILE A 652 9.96 3.59 -20.50
CA ILE A 652 10.89 2.76 -21.25
C ILE A 652 12.31 3.12 -20.81
N TYR A 653 13.05 2.13 -20.31
CA TYR A 653 14.41 2.31 -19.76
C TYR A 653 15.52 1.76 -20.64
N LEU A 654 15.16 1.01 -21.69
CA LEU A 654 16.12 0.41 -22.62
C LEU A 654 15.72 0.76 -24.07
N PRO A 655 16.69 1.02 -24.95
CA PRO A 655 16.42 1.15 -26.37
C PRO A 655 16.02 -0.22 -26.95
N GLY A 656 15.16 -0.22 -27.97
CA GLY A 656 14.68 -1.47 -28.57
C GLY A 656 13.39 -1.31 -29.36
N ASP A 657 12.90 -2.44 -29.88
CA ASP A 657 11.62 -2.53 -30.57
C ASP A 657 10.52 -2.95 -29.58
N TYR A 658 9.44 -2.18 -29.53
CA TYR A 658 8.27 -2.42 -28.69
C TYR A 658 7.03 -2.66 -29.56
N SER A 659 6.11 -3.49 -29.08
CA SER A 659 4.87 -3.83 -29.79
C SER A 659 3.69 -3.08 -29.19
N VAL A 660 2.97 -2.34 -30.03
CA VAL A 660 1.68 -1.71 -29.69
C VAL A 660 0.58 -2.52 -30.36
N ILE A 661 -0.27 -3.14 -29.54
CA ILE A 661 -1.35 -4.03 -29.97
C ILE A 661 -2.65 -3.26 -29.81
N VAL A 662 -3.44 -3.23 -30.88
CA VAL A 662 -4.82 -2.74 -30.89
C VAL A 662 -5.71 -3.96 -31.01
N ASP A 663 -6.60 -4.11 -30.06
CA ASP A 663 -7.45 -5.29 -29.94
C ASP A 663 -8.94 -4.91 -29.90
N GLY A 664 -9.75 -5.70 -30.59
CA GLY A 664 -11.19 -5.52 -30.72
C GLY A 664 -11.94 -6.38 -29.71
N THR A 665 -13.09 -5.90 -29.25
CA THR A 665 -13.92 -6.58 -28.24
C THR A 665 -15.04 -7.43 -28.82
N ASP A 666 -15.53 -7.08 -30.02
CA ASP A 666 -16.63 -7.79 -30.68
C ASP A 666 -16.11 -8.78 -31.74
N PRO A 667 -16.39 -10.11 -31.60
CA PRO A 667 -16.09 -11.09 -32.64
C PRO A 667 -16.72 -10.71 -33.99
N GLY A 668 -15.91 -10.71 -35.05
CA GLY A 668 -16.32 -10.34 -36.41
C GLY A 668 -16.58 -8.84 -36.64
N GLY A 669 -16.23 -7.99 -35.66
CA GLY A 669 -16.24 -6.54 -35.82
C GLY A 669 -15.01 -6.05 -36.58
N THR A 670 -15.20 -5.17 -37.57
CA THR A 670 -14.09 -4.47 -38.27
C THR A 670 -14.12 -2.95 -38.02
N PRO A 671 -14.09 -2.49 -36.75
CA PRO A 671 -14.20 -1.07 -36.46
C PRO A 671 -13.00 -0.30 -37.02
N SER A 672 -13.26 0.93 -37.47
CA SER A 672 -12.21 1.87 -37.84
C SER A 672 -11.73 2.62 -36.60
N TYR A 673 -10.42 2.71 -36.44
CA TYR A 673 -9.79 3.35 -35.31
C TYR A 673 -8.69 4.30 -35.75
N ARG A 674 -8.32 5.18 -34.83
CA ARG A 674 -7.19 6.07 -34.89
C ARG A 674 -6.27 5.78 -33.71
N LEU A 675 -5.09 5.24 -34.00
CA LEU A 675 -4.04 5.04 -33.01
C LEU A 675 -3.00 6.15 -33.14
N GLN A 676 -2.73 6.83 -32.04
CA GLN A 676 -1.65 7.79 -31.91
C GLN A 676 -0.65 7.27 -30.88
N VAL A 677 0.60 7.11 -31.28
CA VAL A 677 1.70 6.73 -30.38
C VAL A 677 2.66 7.89 -30.25
N SER A 678 3.06 8.23 -29.03
CA SER A 678 4.09 9.23 -28.77
C SER A 678 5.14 8.71 -27.81
N ALA A 679 6.40 9.07 -28.08
CA ALA A 679 7.56 8.79 -27.25
C ALA A 679 8.14 10.14 -26.81
N ALA A 680 8.09 10.43 -25.52
CA ALA A 680 8.59 11.68 -24.94
C ALA A 680 9.61 11.39 -23.84
N GLN A 681 10.74 12.09 -23.83
CA GLN A 681 11.74 11.94 -22.78
C GLN A 681 11.13 12.30 -21.41
N LEU A 682 11.31 11.43 -20.42
CA LEU A 682 10.86 11.67 -19.05
C LEU A 682 11.64 12.84 -18.43
N ALA A 683 10.93 13.78 -17.83
CA ALA A 683 11.56 14.85 -17.08
C ALA A 683 12.25 14.31 -15.82
N ALA A 684 13.28 15.03 -15.34
CA ALA A 684 13.90 14.72 -14.06
C ALA A 684 12.87 14.77 -12.91
N ALA A 685 13.17 14.02 -11.84
CA ALA A 685 12.36 14.00 -10.63
C ALA A 685 12.09 15.43 -10.13
N PRO A 686 10.90 15.70 -9.59
CA PRO A 686 10.62 16.99 -9.01
C PRO A 686 11.50 17.18 -7.78
N ARG A 687 11.76 18.42 -7.36
CA ARG A 687 12.58 18.64 -6.15
C ARG A 687 11.87 18.11 -4.91
N ASN A 688 10.56 18.24 -4.88
CA ASN A 688 9.71 17.86 -3.77
C ASN A 688 9.25 16.41 -3.84
N ASP A 689 10.16 15.52 -4.25
CA ASP A 689 9.98 14.07 -4.34
C ASP A 689 10.21 13.38 -2.99
N THR A 690 10.87 14.05 -2.05
CA THR A 690 11.14 13.50 -0.72
C THR A 690 10.57 14.40 0.37
N CYS A 691 10.35 13.82 1.55
CA CYS A 691 9.93 14.54 2.74
C CYS A 691 10.86 15.70 3.13
N GLY A 692 12.18 15.53 2.98
CA GLY A 692 13.17 16.56 3.29
C GLY A 692 13.10 17.78 2.35
N ASP A 693 12.64 17.56 1.12
CA ASP A 693 12.57 18.59 0.07
C ASP A 693 11.14 19.08 -0.21
N ALA A 694 10.18 18.74 0.65
CA ALA A 694 8.77 19.15 0.53
C ALA A 694 8.65 20.68 0.41
N SER A 695 8.01 21.11 -0.69
CA SER A 695 7.94 22.54 -1.05
C SER A 695 6.82 23.26 -0.27
N PRO A 696 7.07 24.44 0.31
CA PRO A 696 6.03 25.16 1.05
C PRO A 696 4.93 25.71 0.13
N ILE A 697 3.68 25.61 0.58
CA ILE A 697 2.50 26.18 -0.09
C ILE A 697 2.35 27.65 0.30
N ALA A 698 2.39 28.54 -0.68
CA ALA A 698 2.18 29.97 -0.45
C ALA A 698 0.72 30.35 -0.74
N LEU A 699 -0.11 30.38 0.31
CA LEU A 699 -1.51 30.78 0.21
C LEU A 699 -1.66 32.28 -0.13
N ARG A 700 -2.59 32.60 -1.04
CA ARG A 700 -3.00 33.97 -1.36
C ARG A 700 -4.50 34.08 -1.20
N ASN A 701 -4.95 34.81 -0.18
CA ASN A 701 -6.36 34.89 0.21
C ASN A 701 -7.00 33.49 0.40
N GLY A 702 -6.30 32.59 1.09
CA GLY A 702 -6.76 31.23 1.34
C GLY A 702 -6.70 30.30 0.12
N VAL A 703 -6.09 30.69 -1.01
CA VAL A 703 -6.00 29.81 -2.19
C VAL A 703 -4.55 29.70 -2.66
N ALA A 704 -4.14 28.49 -3.06
CA ALA A 704 -2.90 28.22 -3.76
C ALA A 704 -3.11 27.20 -4.90
N GLU A 705 -2.26 27.28 -5.91
CA GLU A 705 -2.14 26.26 -6.95
C GLU A 705 -0.68 25.80 -6.96
N VAL A 706 -0.46 24.50 -6.83
CA VAL A 706 0.86 23.86 -6.84
C VAL A 706 0.95 22.86 -7.97
N SER A 707 2.17 22.57 -8.43
CA SER A 707 2.39 21.63 -9.54
C SER A 707 3.74 20.92 -9.41
N ALA A 708 3.77 19.66 -9.81
CA ALA A 708 4.99 18.84 -9.90
C ALA A 708 4.97 18.01 -11.19
N ASN A 709 6.08 17.33 -11.50
CA ASN A 709 6.13 16.34 -12.58
C ASN A 709 6.58 14.99 -12.01
N LEU A 710 5.73 13.98 -12.12
CA LEU A 710 5.91 12.63 -11.56
C LEU A 710 6.73 11.69 -12.45
N ASP A 711 7.20 12.16 -13.62
CA ASP A 711 7.93 11.37 -14.62
C ASP A 711 9.05 10.49 -14.06
N ARG A 712 9.84 11.03 -13.14
CA ARG A 712 10.94 10.31 -12.46
C ARG A 712 10.89 10.48 -10.95
N ALA A 713 9.73 10.87 -10.43
CA ALA A 713 9.46 10.80 -9.01
C ALA A 713 9.57 9.34 -8.54
N ARG A 714 9.97 9.16 -7.29
CA ARG A 714 9.92 7.87 -6.60
C ARG A 714 8.53 7.70 -6.00
N ASP A 715 8.21 6.46 -5.66
CA ASP A 715 7.07 6.13 -4.82
C ASP A 715 7.64 5.95 -3.41
N ASP A 716 7.87 7.08 -2.73
CA ASP A 716 8.58 7.12 -1.45
C ASP A 716 7.59 6.97 -0.27
N LEU A 717 6.29 7.19 -0.49
CA LEU A 717 5.25 7.12 0.53
C LEU A 717 4.10 6.20 0.12
N ARG A 718 3.66 5.33 1.03
CA ARG A 718 2.52 4.45 0.77
C ARG A 718 1.25 5.24 0.48
N SER A 719 0.61 4.89 -0.63
CA SER A 719 -0.70 5.40 -0.99
C SER A 719 -1.78 4.95 -0.04
N CYS A 720 -2.77 5.81 0.15
CA CYS A 720 -4.02 5.44 0.80
C CYS A 720 -5.06 4.86 -0.20
N LEU A 721 -4.72 4.77 -1.49
CA LEU A 721 -5.59 4.27 -2.57
C LEU A 721 -5.14 2.92 -3.18
N GLY A 722 -4.21 2.21 -2.54
CA GLY A 722 -3.77 0.87 -2.99
C GLY A 722 -2.27 0.79 -3.26
N SER A 723 -1.89 0.24 -4.42
CA SER A 723 -0.48 -0.03 -4.78
C SER A 723 0.40 1.21 -4.90
N GLY A 724 -0.20 2.40 -5.03
CA GLY A 724 0.51 3.67 -5.13
C GLY A 724 1.27 3.87 -6.43
N GLY A 725 1.88 5.03 -6.54
CA GLY A 725 2.67 5.45 -7.68
C GLY A 725 3.64 6.55 -7.27
N PRO A 726 4.29 7.19 -8.25
CA PRO A 726 5.25 8.25 -7.94
C PRO A 726 4.57 9.44 -7.26
N ASP A 727 5.18 10.01 -6.23
CA ASP A 727 4.57 11.03 -5.40
C ASP A 727 5.27 12.40 -5.44
N ALA A 728 4.53 13.43 -5.02
CA ALA A 728 5.05 14.78 -4.87
C ALA A 728 4.46 15.44 -3.62
N LEU A 729 5.31 16.14 -2.88
CA LEU A 729 5.02 16.57 -1.53
C LEU A 729 5.06 18.09 -1.36
N TRP A 730 4.14 18.64 -0.57
CA TRP A 730 4.13 20.04 -0.19
C TRP A 730 3.87 20.22 1.30
N ARG A 731 4.34 21.33 1.87
CA ARG A 731 4.05 21.72 3.26
C ARG A 731 2.99 22.82 3.31
N LEU A 732 1.94 22.59 4.07
CA LEU A 732 0.83 23.51 4.30
C LEU A 732 0.84 23.97 5.76
N ALA A 733 1.13 25.24 5.97
CA ALA A 733 1.06 25.91 7.27
C ALA A 733 -0.33 26.52 7.48
N LEU A 734 -0.98 26.21 8.60
CA LEU A 734 -2.26 26.81 9.03
C LEU A 734 -2.05 27.64 10.30
N ASP A 735 -2.33 28.94 10.22
CA ASP A 735 -2.16 29.88 11.36
C ASP A 735 -3.27 29.76 12.42
N SER A 736 -4.44 29.25 12.04
CA SER A 736 -5.59 28.99 12.90
C SER A 736 -6.36 27.78 12.38
N PRO A 737 -7.28 27.19 13.17
CA PRO A 737 -8.19 26.17 12.65
C PRO A 737 -8.89 26.63 11.37
N ALA A 738 -9.02 25.72 10.41
CA ALA A 738 -9.52 26.04 9.07
C ALA A 738 -10.13 24.81 8.38
N MET A 739 -11.08 25.06 7.49
CA MET A 739 -11.51 24.07 6.50
C MET A 739 -10.55 24.06 5.31
N VAL A 740 -9.89 22.93 5.07
CA VAL A 740 -8.97 22.73 3.94
C VAL A 740 -9.62 21.85 2.89
N ARG A 741 -9.64 22.33 1.64
CA ARG A 741 -10.09 21.62 0.45
C ARG A 741 -8.94 21.48 -0.54
N VAL A 742 -8.66 20.27 -0.99
CA VAL A 742 -7.64 20.02 -2.01
C VAL A 742 -8.22 19.20 -3.15
N GLN A 743 -7.94 19.62 -4.38
CA GLN A 743 -8.26 18.88 -5.59
C GLN A 743 -7.02 18.80 -6.47
N ALA A 744 -6.60 17.60 -6.86
CA ALA A 744 -5.46 17.38 -7.73
C ALA A 744 -5.87 16.69 -9.03
N VAL A 745 -5.19 17.04 -10.12
CA VAL A 745 -5.43 16.49 -11.46
C VAL A 745 -4.11 16.38 -12.23
N ALA A 746 -3.99 15.36 -13.09
CA ALA A 746 -2.92 15.27 -14.08
C ALA A 746 -3.11 16.31 -15.21
N GLN A 747 -2.00 16.73 -15.82
CA GLN A 747 -1.96 17.69 -16.94
C GLN A 747 -1.08 17.19 -18.11
N PRO A 748 -1.68 16.81 -19.25
CA PRO A 748 -3.13 16.62 -19.46
C PRO A 748 -3.68 15.50 -18.57
N ALA A 749 -4.99 15.50 -18.34
CA ALA A 749 -5.65 14.55 -17.45
C ALA A 749 -5.76 13.16 -18.09
N GLU A 750 -4.63 12.47 -18.11
CA GLU A 750 -4.43 11.18 -18.79
C GLU A 750 -4.14 10.04 -17.80
N PHE A 751 -4.02 10.34 -16.51
CA PHE A 751 -3.82 9.37 -15.44
C PHE A 751 -4.44 9.88 -14.13
N ALA A 752 -4.75 8.97 -13.22
CA ALA A 752 -5.34 9.27 -11.94
C ALA A 752 -4.29 9.65 -10.90
N VAL A 753 -4.67 10.55 -9.99
CA VAL A 753 -3.84 10.95 -8.85
C VAL A 753 -4.67 10.97 -7.57
N GLY A 754 -4.13 10.37 -6.51
CA GLY A 754 -4.62 10.50 -5.15
C GLY A 754 -4.11 11.76 -4.47
N VAL A 755 -4.84 12.16 -3.42
CA VAL A 755 -4.45 13.22 -2.51
C VAL A 755 -4.62 12.72 -1.09
N TYR A 756 -3.64 12.97 -0.25
CA TYR A 756 -3.85 12.87 1.19
C TYR A 756 -3.10 13.95 1.96
N LEU A 757 -3.64 14.25 3.14
CA LEU A 757 -3.12 15.20 4.11
C LEU A 757 -2.66 14.43 5.34
N THR A 758 -1.45 14.72 5.81
CA THR A 758 -0.86 14.07 6.98
C THR A 758 -0.08 15.07 7.82
N GLU A 759 -0.01 14.85 9.14
CA GLU A 759 0.78 15.64 10.07
C GLU A 759 2.27 15.25 10.00
N ALA A 760 2.55 13.98 9.67
CA ALA A 760 3.90 13.44 9.53
C ALA A 760 4.16 12.95 8.11
N CYS A 761 5.35 13.25 7.58
CA CYS A 761 5.76 12.82 6.26
C CYS A 761 6.32 11.39 6.29
N ASN A 762 5.43 10.41 6.46
CA ASN A 762 5.75 8.98 6.51
C ASN A 762 4.69 8.08 5.85
N GLY A 763 3.60 8.66 5.31
CA GLY A 763 2.52 7.93 4.64
C GLY A 763 1.63 7.10 5.57
N VAL A 764 1.78 7.21 6.89
CA VAL A 764 1.01 6.43 7.88
C VAL A 764 0.04 7.35 8.63
N GLY A 765 -1.23 6.94 8.70
CA GLY A 765 -2.26 7.68 9.43
C GLY A 765 -2.66 9.02 8.81
N PRO A 766 -2.97 9.10 7.50
CA PRO A 766 -3.40 10.35 6.89
C PRO A 766 -4.67 10.87 7.60
N VAL A 767 -4.68 12.18 7.89
CA VAL A 767 -5.84 12.88 8.47
C VAL A 767 -7.00 12.92 7.48
N ALA A 768 -6.68 12.99 6.18
CA ALA A 768 -7.67 12.85 5.10
C ALA A 768 -7.02 12.21 3.88
N CYS A 769 -7.78 11.40 3.14
CA CYS A 769 -7.34 10.71 1.93
C CYS A 769 -8.49 10.62 0.91
N GLY A 770 -8.18 10.75 -0.38
CA GLY A 770 -9.10 10.45 -1.49
C GLY A 770 -8.59 10.98 -2.82
N PHE A 771 -9.45 11.04 -3.84
CA PHE A 771 -9.16 11.73 -5.12
C PHE A 771 -9.37 13.25 -5.05
N GLY A 772 -9.15 13.79 -3.85
CA GLY A 772 -9.58 15.08 -3.37
C GLY A 772 -9.98 14.96 -1.90
N VAL A 773 -9.73 16.00 -1.12
CA VAL A 773 -9.98 15.99 0.32
C VAL A 773 -10.66 17.29 0.75
N GLU A 774 -11.57 17.17 1.71
CA GLU A 774 -12.19 18.27 2.43
C GLU A 774 -12.15 17.92 3.92
N GLN A 775 -11.38 18.67 4.69
CA GLN A 775 -11.12 18.35 6.08
C GLN A 775 -10.98 19.62 6.92
N HIS A 776 -11.64 19.63 8.08
CA HIS A 776 -11.42 20.66 9.09
C HIS A 776 -10.17 20.29 9.90
N LEU A 777 -9.20 21.19 9.92
CA LEU A 777 -7.88 20.96 10.49
C LEU A 777 -7.58 22.04 11.55
N PRO A 778 -7.01 21.67 12.72
CA PRO A 778 -6.47 22.65 13.66
C PRO A 778 -5.29 23.41 13.06
N ALA A 779 -4.90 24.51 13.71
CA ALA A 779 -3.66 25.22 13.38
C ALA A 779 -2.46 24.26 13.50
N GLY A 780 -1.52 24.34 12.56
CA GLY A 780 -0.40 23.42 12.50
C GLY A 780 0.25 23.34 11.12
N GLU A 781 1.30 22.53 11.03
CA GLU A 781 1.97 22.19 9.78
C GLU A 781 1.47 20.82 9.29
N TYR A 782 1.11 20.74 8.01
CA TYR A 782 0.67 19.53 7.36
C TYR A 782 1.45 19.27 6.09
N TYR A 783 1.55 18.00 5.70
CA TYR A 783 2.05 17.59 4.39
C TYR A 783 0.86 17.27 3.48
N LEU A 784 0.85 17.92 2.32
CA LEU A 784 0.00 17.55 1.19
C LEU A 784 0.80 16.65 0.27
N VAL A 785 0.32 15.43 0.05
CA VAL A 785 0.89 14.49 -0.91
C VAL A 785 -0.07 14.35 -2.08
N VAL A 786 0.47 14.48 -3.30
CA VAL A 786 -0.21 14.09 -4.54
C VAL A 786 0.51 12.87 -5.07
N ASP A 787 -0.21 11.78 -5.20
CA ASP A 787 0.32 10.44 -5.43
C ASP A 787 -0.27 9.87 -6.73
N GLY A 788 0.55 9.23 -7.55
CA GLY A 788 0.08 8.50 -8.71
C GLY A 788 -0.79 7.30 -8.31
N ALA A 789 -1.88 7.03 -9.05
CA ALA A 789 -2.70 5.85 -8.73
C ALA A 789 -1.98 4.50 -8.99
N ASP A 790 -0.96 4.51 -9.86
CA ASP A 790 -0.16 3.34 -10.23
C ASP A 790 1.27 3.75 -10.66
N ALA A 791 2.14 2.76 -10.88
CA ALA A 791 3.54 2.97 -11.29
C ALA A 791 3.71 3.69 -12.66
N ASN A 792 2.66 3.71 -13.48
CA ASN A 792 2.60 4.32 -14.81
C ASN A 792 2.03 5.75 -14.80
N ALA A 793 1.57 6.26 -13.65
CA ALA A 793 1.10 7.63 -13.43
C ALA A 793 2.23 8.68 -13.54
N ARG A 794 2.77 8.83 -14.75
CA ARG A 794 3.90 9.71 -15.09
C ARG A 794 3.41 10.99 -15.73
N GLY A 795 3.94 12.14 -15.32
CA GLY A 795 3.67 13.41 -15.97
C GLY A 795 3.36 14.55 -15.01
N ARG A 796 2.99 15.70 -15.57
CA ARG A 796 2.69 16.88 -14.76
C ARG A 796 1.39 16.70 -13.99
N VAL A 797 1.39 17.10 -12.74
CA VAL A 797 0.20 17.19 -11.89
C VAL A 797 0.04 18.61 -11.37
N THR A 798 -1.20 19.00 -11.11
CA THR A 798 -1.55 20.27 -10.48
C THR A 798 -2.55 20.03 -9.36
N ALA A 799 -2.34 20.66 -8.21
CA ALA A 799 -3.28 20.64 -7.09
C ALA A 799 -3.72 22.06 -6.74
N GLN A 800 -5.03 22.26 -6.63
CA GLN A 800 -5.64 23.46 -6.09
C GLN A 800 -5.91 23.24 -4.60
N VAL A 801 -5.38 24.13 -3.76
CA VAL A 801 -5.55 24.12 -2.31
C VAL A 801 -6.36 25.34 -1.91
N THR A 802 -7.47 25.14 -1.22
CA THR A 802 -8.33 26.19 -0.67
C THR A 802 -8.41 26.02 0.84
N VAL A 803 -8.20 27.11 1.59
CA VAL A 803 -8.19 27.18 3.05
C VAL A 803 -9.15 28.29 3.47
N GLU A 804 -10.18 27.92 4.23
CA GLU A 804 -11.14 28.83 4.84
C GLU A 804 -10.93 28.82 6.35
N TYR A 805 -10.29 29.85 6.88
CA TYR A 805 -9.99 29.98 8.31
C TYR A 805 -11.25 30.21 9.14
N ASP A 806 -11.30 29.58 10.31
CA ASP A 806 -12.35 29.80 11.29
C ASP A 806 -12.32 31.25 11.82
N PRO A 807 -13.48 31.82 12.18
CA PRO A 807 -13.53 33.13 12.82
C PRO A 807 -12.79 33.10 14.16
N SER A 808 -11.94 34.10 14.42
CA SER A 808 -11.20 34.22 15.67
C SER A 808 -12.12 34.31 16.89
N ALA A 809 -11.66 33.77 18.02
CA ALA A 809 -12.34 33.91 19.30
C ALA A 809 -12.70 35.36 19.66
N PRO A 810 -13.87 35.60 20.28
CA PRO A 810 -14.27 36.93 20.70
C PRO A 810 -13.31 37.46 21.77
N ALA A 811 -13.18 38.79 21.87
CA ALA A 811 -12.17 39.40 22.76
C ALA A 811 -12.37 39.03 24.25
N ASN A 812 -13.59 38.66 24.65
CA ASN A 812 -13.96 38.32 26.01
C ASN A 812 -14.06 36.80 26.27
N ASP A 813 -13.36 35.99 25.47
CA ASP A 813 -13.22 34.52 25.65
C ASP A 813 -12.72 34.16 27.06
N THR A 814 -11.70 34.88 27.53
CA THR A 814 -11.06 34.62 28.83
C THR A 814 -11.28 35.72 29.87
N CYS A 815 -11.13 35.37 31.15
CA CYS A 815 -11.27 36.30 32.26
C CYS A 815 -10.26 37.45 32.26
N ASP A 816 -9.09 37.27 31.64
CA ASP A 816 -8.08 38.31 31.49
C ASP A 816 -8.59 39.49 30.67
N ASN A 817 -9.45 39.20 29.69
CA ASN A 817 -10.06 40.18 28.79
C ASN A 817 -11.58 40.32 28.97
N ALA A 818 -12.11 39.85 30.11
CA ALA A 818 -13.54 39.88 30.40
C ALA A 818 -14.16 41.28 30.19
N GLU A 819 -15.28 41.33 29.49
CA GLU A 819 -15.96 42.58 29.21
C GLU A 819 -16.54 43.18 30.50
N ALA A 820 -16.22 44.44 30.80
CA ALA A 820 -16.61 45.06 32.05
C ALA A 820 -18.09 45.49 32.06
N LEU A 821 -18.86 44.96 33.01
CA LEU A 821 -20.25 45.32 33.23
C LEU A 821 -20.37 46.58 34.11
N ALA A 822 -21.43 47.36 33.89
CA ALA A 822 -21.70 48.55 34.71
C ALA A 822 -22.31 48.16 36.07
N ALA A 823 -21.81 48.74 37.17
CA ALA A 823 -22.28 48.41 38.53
C ALA A 823 -23.78 48.66 38.79
N GLY A 824 -24.42 49.54 38.01
CA GLY A 824 -25.83 49.93 38.17
C GLY A 824 -26.83 49.05 37.41
N GLY A 825 -26.37 48.02 36.70
CA GLY A 825 -27.20 47.20 35.82
C GLY A 825 -27.13 47.63 34.35
N GLY A 826 -27.61 46.75 33.46
CA GLY A 826 -27.57 46.94 32.02
C GLY A 826 -28.00 45.71 31.23
N GLU A 827 -27.79 45.79 29.91
CA GLU A 827 -28.07 44.72 28.95
C GLU A 827 -26.99 44.74 27.85
N VAL A 828 -26.58 43.56 27.37
CA VAL A 828 -25.62 43.36 26.27
C VAL A 828 -26.01 42.14 25.43
N GLN A 829 -25.60 42.12 24.15
CA GLN A 829 -25.71 40.96 23.27
C GLN A 829 -24.34 40.30 23.15
N GLY A 830 -24.30 38.97 23.25
CA GLY A 830 -23.09 38.17 23.08
C GLY A 830 -23.32 36.99 22.15
N ASP A 831 -22.24 36.29 21.80
CA ASP A 831 -22.26 35.13 20.91
C ASP A 831 -21.11 34.19 21.29
N THR A 832 -21.41 32.91 21.51
CA THR A 832 -20.42 31.89 21.89
C THR A 832 -19.90 31.07 20.70
N ARG A 833 -20.38 31.29 19.47
CA ARG A 833 -20.07 30.40 18.32
C ARG A 833 -18.61 30.33 17.89
N SER A 834 -17.81 31.35 18.16
CA SER A 834 -16.39 31.36 17.84
C SER A 834 -15.50 31.30 19.08
N ALA A 835 -16.11 31.16 20.27
CA ALA A 835 -15.39 31.12 21.53
C ALA A 835 -14.74 29.77 21.79
N ALA A 836 -13.62 29.77 22.51
CA ALA A 836 -13.00 28.55 23.01
C ALA A 836 -13.72 28.03 24.25
N ASP A 837 -13.69 26.72 24.47
CA ASP A 837 -14.13 26.06 25.71
C ASP A 837 -12.99 26.12 26.74
N ASP A 838 -12.97 27.20 27.52
CA ASP A 838 -11.92 27.56 28.48
C ASP A 838 -12.29 27.16 29.93
N TYR A 839 -13.59 27.06 30.25
CA TYR A 839 -14.11 26.94 31.61
C TYR A 839 -15.01 25.71 31.80
N ARG A 840 -14.45 24.54 31.52
CA ARG A 840 -15.10 23.25 31.72
C ARG A 840 -15.57 22.99 33.15
N LEU A 841 -16.89 22.97 33.36
CA LEU A 841 -17.52 22.46 34.59
C LEU A 841 -17.87 20.97 34.44
N VAL A 842 -16.85 20.14 34.14
CA VAL A 842 -17.01 18.67 34.06
C VAL A 842 -17.31 18.11 35.45
N ASP A 843 -18.21 17.13 35.51
CA ASP A 843 -18.73 16.46 36.72
C ASP A 843 -19.87 17.16 37.44
N GLY A 844 -21.08 17.03 36.90
CA GLY A 844 -22.33 17.03 37.68
C GLY A 844 -22.37 18.04 38.80
N ASN A 845 -21.90 19.27 38.54
CA ASN A 845 -21.90 20.31 39.52
C ASN A 845 -23.36 20.46 39.94
N ALA A 846 -23.64 20.35 41.24
CA ALA A 846 -24.99 20.38 41.82
C ALA A 846 -25.80 21.67 41.54
N CYS A 847 -25.30 22.53 40.66
CA CYS A 847 -25.78 23.86 40.37
C CYS A 847 -26.16 24.07 38.88
N THR A 848 -25.51 23.40 37.91
CA THR A 848 -25.98 23.38 36.50
C THR A 848 -26.71 22.06 36.20
N GLY A 849 -26.07 20.91 36.45
CA GLY A 849 -26.67 19.60 36.21
C GLY A 849 -26.40 19.03 34.82
N HIS A 850 -25.93 19.85 33.88
CA HIS A 850 -25.40 19.43 32.57
C HIS A 850 -23.90 19.77 32.42
N ASN A 851 -23.27 19.18 31.40
CA ASN A 851 -21.88 19.47 31.05
C ASN A 851 -21.82 20.80 30.28
N THR A 852 -20.71 21.52 30.46
CA THR A 852 -20.45 22.80 29.81
C THR A 852 -19.20 22.60 28.94
N LEU A 853 -19.46 22.14 27.72
CA LEU A 853 -18.46 21.70 26.72
C LEU A 853 -18.51 22.58 25.47
N GLY A 854 -19.25 23.69 25.53
CA GLY A 854 -19.39 24.66 24.44
C GLY A 854 -18.41 25.82 24.59
N GLY A 855 -18.41 26.76 23.65
CA GLY A 855 -17.57 27.94 23.74
C GLY A 855 -18.01 28.90 24.86
N ASP A 856 -17.04 29.52 25.53
CA ASP A 856 -17.24 30.38 26.69
C ASP A 856 -17.04 31.86 26.41
N VAL A 857 -17.82 32.71 27.06
CA VAL A 857 -17.55 34.14 27.08
C VAL A 857 -17.76 34.73 28.47
N VAL A 858 -16.89 35.68 28.82
CA VAL A 858 -16.76 36.16 30.19
C VAL A 858 -17.05 37.66 30.29
N TYR A 859 -17.80 38.01 31.32
CA TYR A 859 -18.03 39.38 31.75
C TYR A 859 -17.54 39.63 33.17
N ARG A 860 -17.07 40.83 33.47
CA ARG A 860 -16.62 41.24 34.81
C ARG A 860 -17.62 42.17 35.47
N LEU A 861 -18.22 41.72 36.58
CA LEU A 861 -18.97 42.54 37.52
C LEU A 861 -18.00 43.26 38.48
N PRO A 862 -18.00 44.59 38.56
CA PRO A 862 -17.02 45.33 39.34
C PRO A 862 -17.33 45.30 40.85
N ALA A 863 -16.28 45.38 41.67
CA ALA A 863 -16.33 45.32 43.15
C ALA A 863 -17.21 46.38 43.82
N ASN A 864 -17.54 47.47 43.11
CA ASN A 864 -18.43 48.51 43.60
C ASN A 864 -19.92 48.22 43.37
N ALA A 865 -20.26 47.10 42.71
CA ALA A 865 -21.60 46.56 42.75
C ALA A 865 -21.92 46.14 44.19
N ALA A 866 -23.11 46.50 44.68
CA ALA A 866 -23.46 46.36 46.09
C ALA A 866 -24.93 45.96 46.27
N GLY A 867 -25.21 45.30 47.38
CA GLY A 867 -26.54 44.76 47.66
C GLY A 867 -26.76 43.40 46.99
N ARG A 868 -28.01 43.04 46.82
CA ARG A 868 -28.42 41.82 46.10
C ARG A 868 -28.48 42.13 44.61
N LEU A 869 -27.96 41.25 43.77
CA LEU A 869 -27.87 41.39 42.32
C LEU A 869 -28.59 40.24 41.63
N PHE A 870 -29.04 40.48 40.39
CA PHE A 870 -29.45 39.42 39.47
C PHE A 870 -28.59 39.47 38.20
N VAL A 871 -28.43 38.30 37.58
CA VAL A 871 -27.90 38.12 36.23
C VAL A 871 -28.82 37.14 35.51
N GLU A 872 -29.21 37.47 34.29
CA GLU A 872 -30.10 36.68 33.42
C GLU A 872 -29.49 36.62 32.02
N ALA A 873 -29.28 35.41 31.50
CA ALA A 873 -28.90 35.16 30.13
C ALA A 873 -30.07 34.51 29.38
N THR A 874 -30.26 34.87 28.11
CA THR A 874 -31.35 34.35 27.28
C THR A 874 -30.82 33.98 25.89
N PRO A 875 -30.75 32.69 25.53
CA PRO A 875 -30.37 32.24 24.20
C PRO A 875 -31.31 32.77 23.11
N VAL A 876 -30.73 33.24 22.00
CA VAL A 876 -31.45 33.62 20.78
C VAL A 876 -31.46 32.43 19.83
N GLY A 877 -32.66 31.94 19.48
CA GLY A 877 -32.82 30.79 18.59
C GLY A 877 -33.03 29.45 19.30
N GLY A 878 -33.06 29.42 20.63
CA GLY A 878 -33.48 28.26 21.43
C GLY A 878 -32.42 27.17 21.59
N TRP A 879 -31.15 27.54 21.54
CA TRP A 879 -30.03 26.70 21.97
C TRP A 879 -29.88 26.77 23.51
N ASP A 880 -29.19 25.80 24.10
CA ASP A 880 -29.07 25.63 25.55
C ASP A 880 -27.73 26.18 26.08
N LEU A 881 -27.79 26.99 27.14
CA LEU A 881 -26.61 27.61 27.73
C LEU A 881 -26.58 27.42 29.24
N ALA A 882 -25.39 27.49 29.83
CA ALA A 882 -25.17 27.50 31.26
C ALA A 882 -24.66 28.88 31.72
N LEU A 883 -25.16 29.34 32.86
CA LEU A 883 -24.77 30.62 33.47
C LEU A 883 -24.05 30.37 34.79
N THR A 884 -22.79 30.81 34.90
CA THR A 884 -22.02 30.74 36.15
C THR A 884 -21.52 32.11 36.61
N VAL A 885 -21.67 32.39 37.91
CA VAL A 885 -21.09 33.56 38.56
C VAL A 885 -20.03 33.12 39.56
N THR A 886 -18.80 33.58 39.39
CA THR A 886 -17.64 33.20 40.22
C THR A 886 -16.86 34.42 40.72
N THR A 887 -16.11 34.27 41.81
CA THR A 887 -15.13 35.28 42.24
C THR A 887 -13.71 35.05 41.73
N GLY A 888 -13.47 33.94 41.03
CA GLY A 888 -12.17 33.57 40.48
C GLY A 888 -12.30 32.59 39.33
N CYS A 889 -11.49 32.77 38.29
CA CYS A 889 -11.54 31.95 37.09
C CYS A 889 -10.50 30.83 37.06
N ALA A 890 -9.61 30.78 38.05
CA ALA A 890 -8.64 29.68 38.18
C ALA A 890 -9.32 28.35 38.55
N ASP A 891 -10.46 28.41 39.23
CA ASP A 891 -11.34 27.29 39.53
C ASP A 891 -12.78 27.83 39.69
N PRO A 892 -13.49 28.07 38.57
CA PRO A 892 -14.82 28.67 38.59
C PRO A 892 -15.84 27.84 39.37
N ALA A 893 -15.66 26.51 39.41
CA ALA A 893 -16.50 25.60 40.16
C ALA A 893 -16.37 25.82 41.67
N ARG A 894 -15.14 25.98 42.16
CA ARG A 894 -14.82 26.18 43.59
C ARG A 894 -15.14 27.59 44.09
N ASP A 895 -14.84 28.61 43.29
CA ASP A 895 -15.03 30.03 43.66
C ASP A 895 -16.43 30.58 43.30
N ARG A 896 -17.32 29.67 42.90
CA ARG A 896 -18.70 29.93 42.51
C ARG A 896 -19.50 30.65 43.60
N ILE A 897 -20.22 31.67 43.18
CA ILE A 897 -21.23 32.39 43.97
C ILE A 897 -22.62 31.83 43.67
N ALA A 898 -22.97 31.71 42.40
CA ALA A 898 -24.26 31.24 41.92
C ALA A 898 -24.11 30.66 40.51
N CYS A 899 -25.03 29.80 40.11
CA CYS A 899 -25.14 29.36 38.72
C CYS A 899 -26.57 28.88 38.44
N SER A 900 -26.92 28.79 37.16
CA SER A 900 -28.23 28.34 36.67
C SER A 900 -28.06 27.65 35.33
N ASP A 901 -28.93 26.67 35.09
CA ASP A 901 -29.04 25.87 33.87
C ASP A 901 -30.52 25.51 33.76
N GLY A 902 -31.23 26.19 32.86
CA GLY A 902 -32.68 26.15 32.72
C GLY A 902 -33.04 26.00 31.25
N ALA A 903 -34.25 25.56 30.93
CA ALA A 903 -34.57 25.14 29.56
C ALA A 903 -34.69 26.28 28.50
N LEU A 904 -34.52 27.56 28.86
CA LEU A 904 -34.81 28.69 27.96
C LEU A 904 -34.10 30.00 28.34
N ALA A 905 -33.95 30.28 29.63
CA ALA A 905 -33.29 31.47 30.15
C ALA A 905 -32.74 31.16 31.54
N GLU A 906 -31.49 31.52 31.75
CA GLU A 906 -30.72 31.14 32.92
C GLU A 906 -30.57 32.38 33.78
N ALA A 907 -31.05 32.31 35.02
CA ALA A 907 -31.08 33.46 35.90
C ALA A 907 -30.64 33.10 37.30
N VAL A 908 -29.79 33.95 37.88
CA VAL A 908 -29.30 33.80 39.25
C VAL A 908 -29.45 35.10 40.03
N VAL A 909 -29.74 34.95 41.33
CA VAL A 909 -29.77 36.05 42.29
C VAL A 909 -28.78 35.77 43.41
N PHE A 910 -27.91 36.72 43.71
CA PHE A 910 -26.85 36.56 44.71
C PHE A 910 -26.51 37.88 45.41
N ASP A 911 -25.87 37.79 46.57
CA ASP A 911 -25.37 38.97 47.28
C ASP A 911 -23.97 39.35 46.75
N ALA A 912 -23.76 40.64 46.46
CA ALA A 912 -22.50 41.11 45.89
C ALA A 912 -21.31 40.80 46.82
N PRO A 913 -20.21 40.21 46.32
CA PRO A 913 -19.11 39.73 47.16
C PRO A 913 -18.20 40.85 47.70
N GLY A 914 -18.44 42.11 47.31
CA GLY A 914 -17.59 43.26 47.70
C GLY A 914 -16.20 43.26 47.05
N ARG A 915 -16.00 42.42 46.03
CA ARG A 915 -14.83 42.32 45.14
C ARG A 915 -15.32 42.05 43.71
N ASP A 916 -14.43 42.07 42.74
CA ASP A 916 -14.80 41.72 41.36
C ASP A 916 -15.33 40.28 41.31
N ALA A 917 -16.33 40.07 40.46
CA ALA A 917 -16.88 38.77 40.13
C ALA A 917 -16.95 38.62 38.61
N PHE A 918 -16.98 37.39 38.13
CA PHE A 918 -17.04 37.05 36.72
C PHE A 918 -18.34 36.30 36.43
N VAL A 919 -18.97 36.66 35.32
CA VAL A 919 -20.13 35.98 34.74
C VAL A 919 -19.62 35.23 33.53
N ILE A 920 -19.73 33.91 33.55
CA ILE A 920 -19.34 33.01 32.46
C ILE A 920 -20.63 32.51 31.82
N ILE A 921 -20.75 32.72 30.50
CA ILE A 921 -21.79 32.18 29.65
C ILE A 921 -21.14 31.08 28.83
N ASP A 922 -21.60 29.85 29.04
CA ASP A 922 -21.04 28.63 28.45
C ASP A 922 -22.14 27.89 27.69
N GLY A 923 -21.79 27.14 26.66
CA GLY A 923 -22.70 26.27 25.94
C GLY A 923 -22.90 24.92 26.63
N SER A 924 -24.16 24.59 26.91
CA SER A 924 -24.51 23.26 27.45
C SER A 924 -24.38 22.19 26.36
N ASN A 925 -23.80 21.03 26.67
CA ASN A 925 -23.67 19.89 25.75
C ASN A 925 -22.97 20.20 24.42
N GLY A 926 -22.07 21.19 24.39
CA GLY A 926 -21.35 21.60 23.18
C GLY A 926 -22.17 22.47 22.22
N GLU A 927 -23.33 22.97 22.64
CA GLU A 927 -24.10 23.95 21.88
C GLU A 927 -23.43 25.34 21.90
N ALA A 928 -23.72 26.19 20.92
CA ALA A 928 -23.24 27.56 20.89
C ALA A 928 -24.18 28.47 20.08
N GLY A 929 -24.24 29.74 20.44
CA GLY A 929 -25.12 30.67 19.76
C GLY A 929 -25.12 32.11 20.30
N PRO A 930 -25.89 32.99 19.66
CA PRO A 930 -26.13 34.34 20.15
C PRO A 930 -27.05 34.32 21.38
N TYR A 931 -26.86 35.25 22.31
CA TYR A 931 -27.70 35.42 23.51
C TYR A 931 -27.82 36.90 23.92
N GLN A 932 -28.78 37.19 24.81
CA GLN A 932 -28.94 38.47 25.49
C GLN A 932 -28.64 38.32 26.98
N LEU A 933 -27.75 39.15 27.53
CA LEU A 933 -27.38 39.17 28.95
C LEU A 933 -27.92 40.43 29.62
N ARG A 934 -28.56 40.27 30.77
CA ARG A 934 -29.12 41.35 31.61
C ARG A 934 -28.61 41.22 33.04
N TRP A 935 -28.35 42.34 33.69
CA TRP A 935 -27.93 42.35 35.10
C TRP A 935 -28.39 43.62 35.81
N GLY A 936 -28.43 43.58 37.14
CA GLY A 936 -28.75 44.76 37.94
C GLY A 936 -29.02 44.46 39.42
N PRO A 937 -29.39 45.47 40.21
CA PRO A 937 -29.83 45.27 41.59
C PRO A 937 -31.14 44.47 41.64
N ALA A 938 -31.20 43.50 42.55
CA ALA A 938 -32.39 42.69 42.81
C ALA A 938 -33.17 43.28 44.00
N GLU A 939 -34.44 43.62 43.80
CA GLU A 939 -35.28 44.26 44.83
C GLU A 939 -36.04 43.26 45.73
N CYS A 940 -35.94 41.92 45.54
CA CYS A 940 -36.76 40.91 46.24
C CYS A 940 -36.04 39.56 46.53
N ALA A 941 -36.64 38.71 47.40
CA ALA A 941 -36.22 37.31 47.65
C ALA A 941 -37.18 36.35 46.92
N GLY A 942 -36.66 35.45 46.09
CA GLY A 942 -37.45 34.61 45.18
C GLY A 942 -38.22 33.45 45.85
N ASP A 943 -39.40 33.14 45.31
CA ASP A 943 -40.05 31.84 45.36
C ASP A 943 -39.90 31.22 43.96
N PHE A 944 -39.34 30.01 43.86
CA PHE A 944 -38.99 29.35 42.60
C PHE A 944 -39.99 28.22 42.35
N ASP A 945 -41.06 28.50 41.59
CA ASP A 945 -41.92 27.46 41.01
C ASP A 945 -42.22 27.85 39.55
N CYS A 946 -41.41 27.34 38.63
CA CYS A 946 -41.54 27.57 37.18
C CYS A 946 -42.52 26.54 36.57
N ALA A 947 -43.63 26.99 36.00
CA ALA A 947 -44.43 26.20 35.06
C ALA A 947 -44.10 26.61 33.61
N GLN A 948 -44.15 25.65 32.68
CA GLN A 948 -43.77 25.81 31.27
C GLN A 948 -44.41 27.03 30.58
N GLY A 949 -43.56 27.91 30.05
CA GLY A 949 -43.93 28.88 29.01
C GLY A 949 -44.09 30.35 29.43
N GLU A 950 -43.71 30.75 30.65
CA GLU A 950 -43.74 32.17 31.08
C GLU A 950 -42.35 32.72 31.44
N HIS A 951 -42.14 34.02 31.21
CA HIS A 951 -40.93 34.76 31.53
C HIS A 951 -40.58 34.63 33.03
N CYS A 952 -39.34 34.28 33.35
CA CYS A 952 -38.86 34.01 34.72
C CYS A 952 -38.65 35.26 35.60
N VAL A 953 -39.58 36.22 35.57
CA VAL A 953 -39.60 37.30 36.56
C VAL A 953 -41.02 37.84 36.78
N ASP A 954 -41.81 37.15 37.59
CA ASP A 954 -43.02 37.73 38.19
C ASP A 954 -42.71 38.09 39.66
N PHE A 955 -42.33 39.35 39.89
CA PHE A 955 -42.02 39.88 41.22
C PHE A 955 -43.32 40.15 42.00
N ILE A 956 -43.80 39.18 42.80
CA ILE A 956 -44.93 39.43 43.71
C ILE A 956 -44.43 40.14 44.98
N CYS A 957 -44.50 41.46 44.98
CA CYS A 957 -44.39 42.27 46.21
C CYS A 957 -45.71 42.23 46.98
N ALA A 958 -45.78 41.49 48.09
CA ALA A 958 -46.86 41.70 49.07
C ALA A 958 -46.59 43.02 49.83
N GLY A 959 -47.39 44.04 49.53
CA GLY A 959 -47.34 45.36 50.18
C GLY A 959 -47.96 45.39 51.58
N ASP A 960 -47.65 46.49 52.30
CA ASP A 960 -48.18 46.95 53.60
C ASP A 960 -48.15 46.00 54.81
#